data_AF-A0A956IU74-F1
#
_entry.id   AF-A0A956IU74-F1
#
_cell.length_a   1.000
_cell.length_b   1.000
_cell.length_c   1.000
_cell.angle_alpha   90.00
_cell.angle_beta   90.00
_cell.angle_gamma   90.00
#
_symmetry.space_group_name_H-M   'P 1'
#
loop_
_entity.id
_entity.type
_entity.pdbx_description
1 polymer ?
#
loop_
_entity_poly.entity_id
_entity_poly.type
_entity_poly.pdbx_seq_one_letter_code
_entity_poly.pdbx_strand_id
1 'polypeptide(L)'
;MNYRRALLLVDLGTEPGPMLGALRNLSSELESIALVVRGEPEDKQVSVWYEAAVRQTPSVAVHQVRDVSLEALVEISRAYSADLLVAGAPSLQSARLLMATAKRIGAAVLWPGAGPPERAIEHAFCIAIGERTRAAVFDFLRDHADASLTVSIAGPPALTSTDLSAAARASGVQARVELIPRRHSVRAALDAARGGERVDLIVLARLPALLLVGYTWPAPVLLVPAAGADVPRRPLLDVPDVVELAGTLLCRVEEVVVGDVLTTARERGIAFTLGAGEAVEATTSPDGEVWLPTSCIDAPEIVAWVAEEGPPDVLAAADQRFRVLRPGQARWTLFDAELDADHLREVPTPGAHPVAVRLRPSRRVATIRERLREEGLSASVIDARAVLDEGPAYDVAEANDAVRLRRVAARMKDAGHRVSLFEAPPRRGRVAPHAELLPGNHVELEFDNRRARRWLLDAIAQAKRSVSFQVYMAADDAVGRAVEGALVEAGRRGVAVRVLVDSLHGLHGSYGVENPLLTRLAAQKGVELRVSRPLESVPSMVDLKRRDHRKLAVFDGRVALIGGRNLSHEYYSGFDEVALHPDSNWRRVPWLDAGARVLGPAVREIEEAFVSAWVNAGGSGFEPPRAEHAGEVPVRVVVHRGLRDAHTLETYLALIAGARSHVYLVNGFPLLLEIQHALLRALARGVRVCVLGGHPMPLHDGEPFPGPWAAARSTATEVAHSRLDPIVRAGGEVHLYEKRAVHGWDPRLVVVQPHVHAKVLSVDGQRSVVGSANFDVTSSYWESELMIVVEQAEVARGFEARIRELMREATRVDAADPEWRARAAARSWLRRWPAVLSP
;
A
#
# COMPACT_ATOMS: atom_id res chain seq x y z
N MET A 1 13.64 4.55 -48.69
CA MET A 1 12.60 4.07 -47.75
C MET A 1 11.44 3.52 -48.57
N ASN A 2 10.65 2.60 -48.01
CA ASN A 2 9.75 1.73 -48.79
C ASN A 2 8.28 2.16 -48.74
N TYR A 3 8.00 3.46 -48.94
CA TYR A 3 6.62 3.90 -49.16
C TYR A 3 6.25 3.63 -50.63
N ARG A 4 5.01 3.24 -50.91
CA ARG A 4 4.58 2.86 -52.25
C ARG A 4 3.41 3.67 -52.75
N ARG A 5 2.56 4.18 -51.87
CA ARG A 5 1.30 4.84 -52.25
C ARG A 5 1.13 6.13 -51.46
N ALA A 6 1.40 7.25 -52.12
CA ALA A 6 1.35 8.55 -51.49
C ALA A 6 0.06 9.31 -51.81
N LEU A 7 -0.53 9.95 -50.80
CA LEU A 7 -1.62 10.92 -50.99
C LEU A 7 -1.12 12.32 -50.66
N LEU A 8 -1.26 13.24 -51.60
CA LEU A 8 -0.83 14.63 -51.48
C LEU A 8 -2.07 15.51 -51.28
N LEU A 9 -2.15 16.20 -50.14
CA LEU A 9 -3.17 17.22 -49.91
C LEU A 9 -2.62 18.59 -50.33
N VAL A 10 -3.14 19.13 -51.42
CA VAL A 10 -2.67 20.38 -52.04
C VAL A 10 -3.74 21.47 -51.87
N ASP A 11 -3.33 22.62 -51.35
CA ASP A 11 -4.19 23.80 -51.26
C ASP A 11 -4.00 24.69 -52.49
N LEU A 12 -5.08 25.37 -52.93
CA LEU A 12 -5.00 26.36 -54.00
C LEU A 12 -3.90 27.39 -53.75
N GLY A 13 -3.10 27.67 -54.78
CA GLY A 13 -2.01 28.66 -54.74
C GLY A 13 -0.66 28.12 -54.28
N THR A 14 -0.49 26.80 -54.13
CA THR A 14 0.79 26.18 -53.76
C THR A 14 1.54 25.54 -54.92
N GLU A 15 2.88 25.63 -54.88
CA GLU A 15 3.75 24.97 -55.85
C GLU A 15 4.05 23.53 -55.41
N PRO A 16 3.82 22.52 -56.27
CA PRO A 16 3.96 21.11 -55.88
C PRO A 16 5.42 20.64 -55.90
N GLY A 17 6.33 21.41 -56.50
CA GLY A 17 7.71 21.03 -56.77
C GLY A 17 8.49 20.58 -55.53
N PRO A 18 8.50 21.35 -54.43
CA PRO A 18 9.19 20.96 -53.20
C PRO A 18 8.63 19.68 -52.56
N MET A 19 7.31 19.46 -52.60
CA MET A 19 6.67 18.27 -52.04
C MET A 19 7.06 17.02 -52.82
N LEU A 20 6.96 17.13 -54.14
CA LEU A 20 7.29 16.07 -55.08
C LEU A 20 8.80 15.76 -54.99
N GLY A 21 9.66 16.78 -54.88
CA GLY A 21 11.09 16.57 -54.64
C GLY A 21 11.38 15.78 -53.36
N ALA A 22 10.76 16.15 -52.24
CA ALA A 22 10.91 15.43 -50.97
C ALA A 22 10.39 13.98 -51.06
N LEU A 23 9.25 13.77 -51.72
CA LEU A 23 8.65 12.46 -51.92
C LEU A 23 9.57 11.53 -52.73
N ARG A 24 10.15 12.03 -53.83
CA ARG A 24 11.05 11.27 -54.69
C ARG A 24 12.28 10.74 -53.95
N ASN A 25 12.84 11.54 -53.04
CA ASN A 25 14.04 11.15 -52.30
C ASN A 25 13.74 10.20 -51.14
N LEU A 26 12.56 10.32 -50.53
CA LEU A 26 12.12 9.43 -49.46
C LEU A 26 11.77 8.04 -50.01
N SER A 27 11.13 8.02 -51.18
CA SER A 27 10.34 6.91 -51.69
C SER A 27 10.71 6.57 -53.14
N SER A 28 11.82 5.87 -53.35
CA SER A 28 12.29 5.48 -54.69
C SER A 28 11.42 4.41 -55.36
N GLU A 29 10.58 3.69 -54.60
CA GLU A 29 9.66 2.63 -55.08
C GLU A 29 8.20 3.10 -55.19
N LEU A 30 7.97 4.37 -55.47
CA LEU A 30 6.62 4.92 -55.49
C LEU A 30 5.78 4.31 -56.63
N GLU A 31 4.74 3.56 -56.27
CA GLU A 31 3.83 2.88 -57.21
C GLU A 31 2.70 3.81 -57.67
N SER A 32 2.13 4.64 -56.79
CA SER A 32 1.04 5.56 -57.14
C SER A 32 0.97 6.84 -56.30
N ILE A 33 0.37 7.88 -56.90
CA ILE A 33 0.10 9.17 -56.27
C ILE A 33 -1.40 9.51 -56.38
N ALA A 34 -2.02 9.87 -55.26
CA ALA A 34 -3.34 10.51 -55.23
C ALA A 34 -3.20 12.00 -54.90
N LEU A 35 -3.53 12.88 -55.84
CA LEU A 35 -3.57 14.32 -55.65
C LEU A 35 -4.97 14.74 -55.17
N VAL A 36 -5.10 15.16 -53.91
CA VAL A 36 -6.34 15.74 -53.37
C VAL A 36 -6.19 17.25 -53.37
N VAL A 37 -6.87 17.90 -54.31
CA VAL A 37 -6.86 19.35 -54.47
C VAL A 37 -8.03 19.96 -53.72
N ARG A 38 -7.73 20.81 -52.75
CA ARG A 38 -8.73 21.53 -51.96
C ARG A 38 -9.01 22.91 -52.56
N GLY A 39 -10.23 23.12 -53.05
CA GLY A 39 -10.74 24.36 -53.65
C GLY A 39 -11.30 24.17 -55.06
N GLU A 40 -11.50 25.26 -55.79
CA GLU A 40 -11.91 25.31 -57.21
C GLU A 40 -10.72 25.76 -58.09
N PRO A 41 -9.80 24.87 -58.48
CA PRO A 41 -8.65 25.21 -59.33
C PRO A 41 -9.07 25.45 -60.78
N GLU A 42 -8.30 26.27 -61.50
CA GLU A 42 -8.40 26.31 -62.97
C GLU A 42 -7.82 25.01 -63.58
N ASP A 43 -8.39 24.52 -64.69
CA ASP A 43 -7.93 23.29 -65.36
C ASP A 43 -6.42 23.29 -65.63
N LYS A 44 -5.86 24.45 -65.98
CA LYS A 44 -4.42 24.63 -66.24
C LYS A 44 -3.55 24.37 -65.00
N GLN A 45 -4.02 24.71 -63.81
CA GLN A 45 -3.28 24.48 -62.56
C GLN A 45 -3.26 22.98 -62.21
N VAL A 46 -4.38 22.30 -62.38
CA VAL A 46 -4.50 20.86 -62.18
C VAL A 46 -3.61 20.09 -63.16
N SER A 47 -3.56 20.51 -64.43
CA SER A 47 -2.67 19.91 -65.43
C SER A 47 -1.19 20.02 -65.03
N VAL A 48 -0.75 21.18 -64.52
CA VAL A 48 0.65 21.37 -64.07
C VAL A 48 1.00 20.44 -62.91
N TRP A 49 0.09 20.27 -61.95
CA TRP A 49 0.29 19.37 -60.81
C TRP A 49 0.28 17.91 -61.22
N TYR A 50 -0.63 17.53 -62.10
CA TYR A 50 -0.71 16.20 -62.68
C TYR A 50 0.57 15.85 -63.46
N GLU A 51 1.02 16.72 -64.36
CA GLU A 51 2.27 16.52 -65.12
C GLU A 51 3.48 16.38 -64.19
N ALA A 52 3.52 17.15 -63.10
CA ALA A 52 4.59 17.05 -62.11
C ALA A 52 4.57 15.72 -61.35
N ALA A 53 3.40 15.19 -61.01
CA ALA A 53 3.25 13.89 -60.35
C ALA A 53 3.52 12.72 -61.31
N VAL A 54 3.10 12.81 -62.58
CA VAL A 54 3.32 11.77 -63.61
C VAL A 54 4.81 11.57 -63.89
N ARG A 55 5.63 12.61 -63.72
CA ARG A 55 7.09 12.49 -63.79
C ARG A 55 7.70 11.60 -62.69
N GLN A 56 6.94 11.24 -61.65
CA GLN A 56 7.40 10.35 -60.56
C GLN A 56 6.86 8.94 -60.70
N THR A 57 5.58 8.81 -61.03
CA THR A 57 4.92 7.52 -61.25
C THR A 57 3.89 7.65 -62.37
N PRO A 58 3.74 6.62 -63.24
CA PRO A 58 2.70 6.61 -64.26
C PRO A 58 1.28 6.49 -63.67
N SER A 59 1.12 6.13 -62.39
CA SER A 59 -0.18 5.94 -61.74
C SER A 59 -0.54 7.15 -60.86
N VAL A 60 -1.22 8.13 -61.46
CA VAL A 60 -1.66 9.36 -60.77
C VAL A 60 -3.17 9.50 -60.85
N ALA A 61 -3.82 9.70 -59.71
CA ALA A 61 -5.23 10.05 -59.63
C ALA A 61 -5.41 11.47 -59.05
N VAL A 62 -6.42 12.19 -59.54
CA VAL A 62 -6.72 13.55 -59.10
C VAL A 62 -8.14 13.63 -58.56
N HIS A 63 -8.28 14.12 -57.33
CA HIS A 63 -9.53 14.37 -56.63
C HIS A 63 -9.67 15.86 -56.38
N GLN A 64 -10.62 16.51 -57.05
CA GLN A 64 -10.92 17.92 -56.82
C GLN A 64 -12.08 18.02 -55.84
N VAL A 65 -11.85 18.68 -54.70
CA VAL A 65 -12.84 18.77 -53.63
C VAL A 65 -12.92 20.22 -53.14
N ARG A 66 -14.13 20.80 -53.14
CA ARG A 66 -14.35 22.20 -52.73
C ARG A 66 -13.97 22.46 -51.28
N ASP A 67 -14.34 21.54 -50.37
CA ASP A 67 -13.88 21.50 -48.99
C ASP A 67 -13.69 20.03 -48.56
N VAL A 68 -12.52 19.72 -47.99
CA VAL A 68 -12.14 18.34 -47.66
C VAL A 68 -12.46 18.07 -46.19
N SER A 69 -13.53 17.33 -45.95
CA SER A 69 -13.84 16.83 -44.59
C SER A 69 -12.85 15.73 -44.18
N LEU A 70 -12.70 15.53 -42.87
CA LEU A 70 -11.87 14.44 -42.33
C LEU A 70 -12.33 13.07 -42.85
N GLU A 71 -13.64 12.83 -42.88
CA GLU A 71 -14.20 11.54 -43.32
C GLU A 71 -13.91 11.28 -44.80
N ALA A 72 -14.09 12.30 -45.66
CA ALA A 72 -13.78 12.20 -47.08
C ALA A 72 -12.28 11.91 -47.31
N LEU A 73 -11.39 12.60 -46.58
CA LEU A 73 -9.95 12.37 -46.70
C LEU A 73 -9.55 10.97 -46.23
N VAL A 74 -10.18 10.45 -45.17
CA VAL A 74 -9.97 9.07 -44.68
C VAL A 74 -10.46 8.04 -45.70
N GLU A 75 -11.63 8.27 -46.30
CA GLU A 75 -12.21 7.39 -47.31
C GLU A 75 -11.32 7.31 -48.56
N ILE A 76 -10.91 8.46 -49.10
CA ILE A 76 -9.96 8.51 -50.22
C ILE A 76 -8.66 7.82 -49.83
N SER A 77 -8.08 8.14 -48.67
CA SER A 77 -6.80 7.53 -48.24
C SER A 77 -6.89 6.00 -48.13
N ARG A 78 -8.01 5.46 -47.64
CA ARG A 78 -8.25 4.00 -47.57
C ARG A 78 -8.46 3.38 -48.95
N ALA A 79 -9.21 4.03 -49.82
CA ALA A 79 -9.44 3.56 -51.19
C ALA A 79 -8.13 3.42 -51.97
N TYR A 80 -7.18 4.35 -51.78
CA TYR A 80 -5.83 4.27 -52.35
C TYR A 80 -4.86 3.44 -51.52
N SER A 81 -5.27 2.98 -50.33
CA SER A 81 -4.41 2.29 -49.37
C SER A 81 -3.11 3.08 -49.12
N ALA A 82 -3.24 4.40 -48.95
CA ALA A 82 -2.11 5.30 -48.80
C ALA A 82 -1.28 4.92 -47.55
N ASP A 83 0.02 4.73 -47.74
CA ASP A 83 0.99 4.46 -46.67
C ASP A 83 1.76 5.74 -46.27
N LEU A 84 1.69 6.77 -47.10
CA LEU A 84 2.28 8.08 -46.87
C LEU A 84 1.31 9.21 -47.22
N LEU A 85 1.10 10.13 -46.29
CA LEU A 85 0.36 11.37 -46.51
C LEU A 85 1.34 12.54 -46.62
N VAL A 86 1.21 13.38 -47.64
CA VAL A 86 2.15 14.47 -47.92
C VAL A 86 1.42 15.81 -47.82
N ALA A 87 1.94 16.71 -46.98
CA ALA A 87 1.39 18.05 -46.84
C ALA A 87 1.86 18.97 -47.98
N GLY A 88 0.94 19.60 -48.70
CA GLY A 88 1.28 20.49 -49.81
C GLY A 88 1.29 21.97 -49.54
N ALA A 89 0.56 22.41 -48.52
CA ALA A 89 0.64 23.76 -48.01
C ALA A 89 0.58 23.71 -46.48
N PRO A 90 1.47 24.43 -45.78
CA PRO A 90 1.44 24.46 -44.33
C PRO A 90 0.32 25.39 -43.84
N SER A 91 -0.94 24.94 -43.92
CA SER A 91 -2.04 25.55 -43.18
C SER A 91 -2.32 24.74 -41.92
N LEU A 92 -2.75 25.41 -40.83
CA LEU A 92 -3.13 24.73 -39.59
C LEU A 92 -4.29 23.75 -39.80
N GLN A 93 -5.17 24.06 -40.75
CA GLN A 93 -6.30 23.20 -41.11
C GLN A 93 -5.82 21.93 -41.84
N SER A 94 -4.94 22.06 -42.83
CA SER A 94 -4.37 20.92 -43.57
C SER A 94 -3.51 20.04 -42.66
N ALA A 95 -2.73 20.64 -41.75
CA ALA A 95 -1.99 19.91 -40.73
C ALA A 95 -2.90 19.08 -39.82
N ARG A 96 -4.01 19.68 -39.33
CA ARG A 96 -4.98 18.98 -38.48
C ARG A 96 -5.67 17.82 -39.22
N LEU A 97 -6.08 18.05 -40.46
CA LEU A 97 -6.71 17.03 -41.31
C LEU A 97 -5.76 15.86 -41.56
N LEU A 98 -4.53 16.14 -42.02
CA LEU A 98 -3.52 15.10 -42.30
C LEU A 98 -3.16 14.29 -41.06
N MET A 99 -2.95 14.95 -39.91
CA MET A 99 -2.64 14.24 -38.67
C MET A 99 -3.82 13.39 -38.17
N ALA A 100 -5.05 13.89 -38.30
CA ALA A 100 -6.25 13.14 -37.92
C ALA A 100 -6.49 11.94 -38.85
N THR A 101 -6.27 12.11 -40.16
CA THR A 101 -6.35 11.04 -41.16
C THR A 101 -5.27 9.98 -40.91
N ALA A 102 -4.01 10.40 -40.78
CA ALA A 102 -2.87 9.51 -40.49
C ALA A 102 -3.14 8.64 -39.26
N LYS A 103 -3.66 9.24 -38.19
CA LYS A 103 -4.04 8.51 -36.97
C LYS A 103 -5.10 7.43 -37.21
N ARG A 104 -6.04 7.64 -38.14
CA ARG A 104 -7.16 6.73 -38.43
C ARG A 104 -6.81 5.61 -39.41
N ILE A 105 -5.77 5.79 -40.22
CA ILE A 105 -5.36 4.83 -41.25
C ILE A 105 -3.99 4.21 -40.98
N GLY A 106 -3.24 4.71 -39.99
CA GLY A 106 -1.91 4.22 -39.66
C GLY A 106 -0.80 4.64 -40.63
N ALA A 107 -1.00 5.71 -41.41
CA ALA A 107 -0.02 6.18 -42.40
C ALA A 107 1.00 7.17 -41.79
N ALA A 108 2.19 7.26 -42.39
CA ALA A 108 3.15 8.30 -42.06
C ALA A 108 2.74 9.65 -42.68
N VAL A 109 3.20 10.76 -42.10
CA VAL A 109 2.99 12.11 -42.67
C VAL A 109 4.33 12.73 -43.02
N LEU A 110 4.54 13.04 -44.30
CA LEU A 110 5.67 13.83 -44.77
C LEU A 110 5.30 15.31 -44.79
N TRP A 111 6.03 16.09 -44.01
CA TRP A 111 5.95 17.55 -44.00
C TRP A 111 7.15 18.13 -44.74
N PRO A 112 6.95 18.91 -45.81
CA PRO A 112 8.05 19.50 -46.55
C PRO A 112 8.79 20.54 -45.69
N GLY A 113 10.12 20.42 -45.61
CA GLY A 113 10.99 21.38 -44.92
C GLY A 113 11.50 22.48 -45.86
N ALA A 114 12.48 23.26 -45.40
CA ALA A 114 13.15 24.28 -46.21
C ALA A 114 14.04 23.63 -47.29
N GLY A 115 13.45 23.39 -48.47
CA GLY A 115 14.13 22.93 -49.67
C GLY A 115 14.32 21.41 -49.76
N PRO A 116 14.16 20.80 -50.95
CA PRO A 116 14.47 19.38 -51.14
C PRO A 116 15.99 19.19 -51.09
N PRO A 117 16.51 18.11 -50.46
CA PRO A 117 17.87 17.69 -50.79
C PRO A 117 17.86 17.29 -52.28
N GLU A 118 18.79 17.78 -53.11
CA GLU A 118 18.91 17.29 -54.50
C GLU A 118 19.51 15.87 -54.58
N ARG A 119 19.65 15.19 -53.44
CA ARG A 119 20.44 13.97 -53.24
C ARG A 119 19.70 12.96 -52.36
N ALA A 120 20.18 11.72 -52.35
CA ALA A 120 19.68 10.66 -51.48
C ALA A 120 19.85 11.03 -50.00
N ILE A 121 18.96 10.50 -49.14
CA ILE A 121 18.98 10.71 -47.69
C ILE A 121 20.09 9.83 -47.10
N GLU A 122 21.18 10.45 -46.63
CA GLU A 122 22.32 9.75 -46.01
C GLU A 122 22.33 9.94 -44.48
N HIS A 123 21.76 11.04 -43.99
CA HIS A 123 21.72 11.37 -42.56
C HIS A 123 20.29 11.65 -42.05
N ALA A 124 19.79 10.83 -41.14
CA ALA A 124 18.51 11.01 -40.47
C ALA A 124 18.69 11.41 -39.00
N PHE A 125 17.96 12.44 -38.56
CA PHE A 125 17.93 12.89 -37.18
C PHE A 125 16.60 12.47 -36.52
N CYS A 126 16.66 11.57 -35.54
CA CYS A 126 15.48 11.03 -34.88
C CYS A 126 15.32 11.59 -33.46
N ILE A 127 14.11 12.02 -33.11
CA ILE A 127 13.78 12.47 -31.76
C ILE A 127 12.89 11.44 -31.07
N ALA A 128 13.47 10.72 -30.11
CA ALA A 128 12.84 9.62 -29.38
C ALA A 128 12.66 9.96 -27.89
N ILE A 129 12.00 11.09 -27.59
CA ILE A 129 11.76 11.52 -26.21
C ILE A 129 10.48 10.86 -25.68
N GLY A 130 10.66 9.82 -24.86
CA GLY A 130 9.58 9.00 -24.30
C GLY A 130 9.53 7.59 -24.90
N GLU A 131 8.87 6.67 -24.21
CA GLU A 131 8.86 5.24 -24.54
C GLU A 131 8.12 4.94 -25.86
N ARG A 132 6.90 5.46 -26.02
CA ARG A 132 6.09 5.25 -27.24
C ARG A 132 6.70 5.87 -28.49
N THR A 133 7.36 7.01 -28.34
CA THR A 133 8.04 7.72 -29.44
C THR A 133 9.33 7.02 -29.84
N ARG A 134 10.03 6.38 -28.89
CA ARG A 134 11.19 5.53 -29.16
C ARG A 134 10.81 4.27 -29.95
N ALA A 135 9.78 3.54 -29.52
CA ALA A 135 9.31 2.35 -30.21
C ALA A 135 8.97 2.63 -31.70
N ALA A 136 8.19 3.69 -31.95
CA ALA A 136 7.80 4.08 -33.30
C ALA A 136 8.99 4.50 -34.20
N VAL A 137 10.00 5.17 -33.63
CA VAL A 137 11.23 5.50 -34.37
C VAL A 137 12.01 4.23 -34.73
N PHE A 138 12.07 3.24 -33.84
CA PHE A 138 12.79 1.99 -34.11
C PHE A 138 12.07 1.08 -35.09
N ASP A 139 10.73 0.99 -35.03
CA ASP A 139 9.94 0.30 -36.06
C ASP A 139 10.23 0.90 -37.44
N PHE A 140 10.22 2.23 -37.52
CA PHE A 140 10.60 2.94 -38.75
C PHE A 140 12.02 2.60 -39.21
N LEU A 141 13.02 2.61 -38.32
CA LEU A 141 14.40 2.29 -38.68
C LEU A 141 14.55 0.85 -39.15
N ARG A 142 13.88 -0.10 -38.50
CA ARG A 142 13.90 -1.52 -38.89
C ARG A 142 13.29 -1.71 -40.28
N ASP A 143 12.17 -1.05 -40.54
CA ASP A 143 11.38 -1.31 -41.75
C ASP A 143 11.89 -0.50 -42.96
N HIS A 144 12.69 0.55 -42.73
CA HIS A 144 13.05 1.52 -43.77
C HIS A 144 14.52 1.95 -43.84
N ALA A 145 15.37 1.62 -42.85
CA ALA A 145 16.77 2.02 -42.87
C ALA A 145 17.70 0.88 -43.29
N ASP A 146 18.68 1.22 -44.13
CA ASP A 146 19.74 0.31 -44.57
C ASP A 146 21.12 0.78 -44.08
N ALA A 147 22.17 0.04 -44.41
CA ALA A 147 23.55 0.32 -43.99
C ALA A 147 24.15 1.63 -44.55
N SER A 148 23.53 2.25 -45.56
CA SER A 148 23.95 3.55 -46.09
C SER A 148 23.44 4.73 -45.27
N LEU A 149 22.43 4.51 -44.42
CA LEU A 149 21.85 5.54 -43.56
C LEU A 149 22.64 5.67 -42.25
N THR A 150 23.06 6.89 -41.94
CA THR A 150 23.56 7.27 -40.60
C THR A 150 22.44 7.96 -39.82
N VAL A 151 22.21 7.50 -38.60
CA VAL A 151 21.07 7.93 -37.78
C VAL A 151 21.56 8.52 -36.47
N SER A 152 21.23 9.78 -36.23
CA SER A 152 21.50 10.44 -34.95
C SER A 152 20.23 10.45 -34.09
N ILE A 153 20.30 9.85 -32.89
CA ILE A 153 19.16 9.77 -31.96
C ILE A 153 19.39 10.68 -30.76
N ALA A 154 18.44 11.58 -30.50
CA ALA A 154 18.39 12.36 -29.27
C ALA A 154 17.69 11.57 -28.14
N GLY A 155 18.47 11.11 -27.13
CA GLY A 155 18.01 10.23 -26.04
C GLY A 155 18.46 10.67 -24.62
N PRO A 156 18.05 9.95 -23.55
CA PRO A 156 18.48 10.23 -22.17
C PRO A 156 19.97 9.91 -21.94
N PRO A 157 20.64 10.55 -20.95
CA PRO A 157 22.10 10.45 -20.75
C PRO A 157 22.62 9.10 -20.22
N ALA A 158 21.74 8.16 -19.85
CA ALA A 158 22.13 6.87 -19.25
C ALA A 158 22.59 5.82 -20.29
N LEU A 159 22.35 6.05 -21.58
CA LEU A 159 22.72 5.16 -22.67
C LEU A 159 24.09 5.52 -23.24
N THR A 160 24.94 4.53 -23.54
CA THR A 160 26.18 4.75 -24.30
C THR A 160 25.97 4.45 -25.80
N SER A 161 26.84 4.97 -26.67
CA SER A 161 26.79 4.69 -28.12
C SER A 161 26.99 3.21 -28.44
N THR A 162 27.78 2.51 -27.63
CA THR A 162 28.02 1.07 -27.74
C THR A 162 26.75 0.26 -27.46
N ASP A 163 26.02 0.59 -26.38
CA ASP A 163 24.77 -0.08 -26.00
C ASP A 163 23.73 0.04 -27.12
N LEU A 164 23.64 1.24 -27.70
CA LEU A 164 22.66 1.58 -28.72
C LEU A 164 22.98 0.93 -30.09
N SER A 165 24.26 0.79 -30.41
CA SER A 165 24.72 0.11 -31.63
C SER A 165 24.59 -1.41 -31.55
N ALA A 166 24.85 -2.00 -30.39
CA ALA A 166 24.55 -3.41 -30.13
C ALA A 166 23.04 -3.66 -30.22
N ALA A 167 22.25 -2.74 -29.66
CA ALA A 167 20.80 -2.81 -29.68
C ALA A 167 20.20 -2.77 -31.08
N ALA A 168 20.59 -1.78 -31.89
CA ALA A 168 20.11 -1.62 -33.25
C ALA A 168 20.36 -2.88 -34.10
N ARG A 169 21.58 -3.46 -34.02
CA ARG A 169 21.93 -4.69 -34.74
C ARG A 169 21.10 -5.89 -34.31
N ALA A 170 20.87 -6.04 -33.01
CA ALA A 170 20.08 -7.15 -32.49
C ALA A 170 18.59 -7.06 -32.88
N SER A 171 18.07 -5.84 -33.08
CA SER A 171 16.69 -5.59 -33.57
C SER A 171 16.55 -5.57 -35.09
N GLY A 172 17.58 -5.96 -35.85
CA GLY A 172 17.55 -6.02 -37.32
C GLY A 172 17.70 -4.67 -38.03
N VAL A 173 18.01 -3.59 -37.31
CA VAL A 173 18.31 -2.29 -37.91
C VAL A 173 19.72 -2.33 -38.52
N GLN A 174 19.80 -2.10 -39.84
CA GLN A 174 21.07 -2.17 -40.57
C GLN A 174 21.86 -0.85 -40.58
N ALA A 175 21.21 0.26 -40.21
CA ALA A 175 21.79 1.61 -40.20
C ALA A 175 22.85 1.80 -39.11
N ARG A 176 23.78 2.73 -39.34
CA ARG A 176 24.73 3.18 -38.31
C ARG A 176 24.00 4.15 -37.38
N VAL A 177 23.95 3.84 -36.09
CA VAL A 177 23.23 4.67 -35.10
C VAL A 177 24.18 5.32 -34.12
N GLU A 178 24.07 6.64 -33.98
CA GLU A 178 24.88 7.47 -33.10
C GLU A 178 23.98 8.17 -32.07
N LEU A 179 24.43 8.19 -30.81
CA LEU A 179 23.72 8.86 -29.72
C LEU A 179 24.24 10.30 -29.58
N ILE A 180 23.33 11.26 -29.55
CA ILE A 180 23.65 12.65 -29.21
C ILE A 180 23.33 12.90 -27.73
N PRO A 181 24.35 13.16 -26.87
CA PRO A 181 24.14 13.43 -25.44
C PRO A 181 23.29 14.69 -25.23
N ARG A 182 22.33 14.62 -24.30
CA ARG A 182 21.27 15.62 -24.12
C ARG A 182 21.79 17.06 -23.90
N ARG A 183 21.19 18.02 -24.61
CA ARG A 183 20.98 19.42 -24.16
C ARG A 183 19.47 19.72 -24.07
N HIS A 184 19.09 20.58 -23.14
CA HIS A 184 17.86 20.53 -22.32
C HIS A 184 16.46 20.74 -22.97
N SER A 185 16.26 20.62 -24.29
CA SER A 185 14.90 20.68 -24.89
C SER A 185 14.82 20.13 -26.33
N VAL A 186 13.61 19.79 -26.82
CA VAL A 186 13.34 19.51 -28.27
C VAL A 186 13.87 20.65 -29.14
N ARG A 187 13.69 21.89 -28.67
CA ARG A 187 14.19 23.09 -29.34
C ARG A 187 15.71 23.13 -29.41
N ALA A 188 16.41 22.79 -28.32
CA ALA A 188 17.87 22.71 -28.30
C ALA A 188 18.42 21.58 -29.20
N ALA A 189 17.72 20.45 -29.29
CA ALA A 189 18.05 19.36 -30.22
C ALA A 189 17.89 19.80 -31.69
N LEU A 190 16.82 20.55 -31.99
CA LEU A 190 16.57 21.12 -33.32
C LEU A 190 17.52 22.29 -33.66
N ASP A 191 17.94 23.08 -32.67
CA ASP A 191 18.92 24.17 -32.85
C ASP A 191 20.33 23.62 -33.08
N ALA A 192 20.69 22.48 -32.48
CA ALA A 192 21.94 21.77 -32.78
C ALA A 192 21.96 21.23 -34.22
N ALA A 193 20.85 20.67 -34.70
CA ALA A 193 20.68 20.28 -36.10
C ALA A 193 20.85 21.44 -37.09
N ARG A 194 20.63 22.70 -36.65
CA ARG A 194 20.90 23.91 -37.45
C ARG A 194 22.36 24.39 -37.38
N GLY A 195 23.12 23.95 -36.37
CA GLY A 195 24.40 24.54 -35.96
C GLY A 195 25.67 23.94 -36.59
N GLY A 196 25.58 22.94 -37.47
CA GLY A 196 26.74 22.40 -38.19
C GLY A 196 26.73 20.91 -38.52
N GLU A 197 25.74 20.13 -38.07
CA GLU A 197 25.59 18.72 -38.45
C GLU A 197 24.69 18.57 -39.68
N ARG A 198 25.09 17.71 -40.62
CA ARG A 198 24.36 17.42 -41.85
C ARG A 198 23.08 16.62 -41.51
N VAL A 199 21.90 17.15 -41.83
CA VAL A 199 20.60 16.49 -41.59
C VAL A 199 19.79 16.49 -42.89
N ASP A 200 19.58 15.33 -43.48
CA ASP A 200 18.81 15.16 -44.73
C ASP A 200 17.32 14.84 -44.45
N LEU A 201 17.01 14.28 -43.28
CA LEU A 201 15.66 13.94 -42.83
C LEU A 201 15.51 14.07 -41.31
N ILE A 202 14.38 14.60 -40.85
CA ILE A 202 14.01 14.60 -39.43
C ILE A 202 12.86 13.60 -39.21
N VAL A 203 13.01 12.69 -38.25
CA VAL A 203 12.01 11.65 -37.96
C VAL A 203 11.46 11.82 -36.54
N LEU A 204 10.14 11.95 -36.42
CA LEU A 204 9.44 12.15 -35.15
C LEU A 204 8.22 11.23 -35.08
N ALA A 205 7.90 10.70 -33.91
CA ALA A 205 6.67 9.91 -33.72
C ALA A 205 5.48 10.72 -33.18
N ARG A 206 5.74 11.88 -32.56
CA ARG A 206 4.70 12.81 -32.07
C ARG A 206 5.18 14.25 -32.13
N LEU A 207 4.36 15.12 -32.70
CA LEU A 207 4.57 16.57 -32.67
C LEU A 207 3.22 17.31 -32.74
N PRO A 208 2.96 18.33 -31.90
CA PRO A 208 1.79 19.19 -32.06
C PRO A 208 1.73 19.86 -33.44
N ALA A 209 0.55 19.85 -34.09
CA ALA A 209 0.33 20.46 -35.41
C ALA A 209 0.79 21.93 -35.50
N LEU A 210 0.66 22.68 -34.39
CA LEU A 210 1.06 24.08 -34.30
C LEU A 210 2.58 24.27 -34.48
N LEU A 211 3.39 23.29 -34.06
CA LEU A 211 4.86 23.34 -34.23
C LEU A 211 5.28 23.01 -35.66
N LEU A 212 4.51 22.20 -36.40
CA LEU A 212 4.78 21.93 -37.82
C LEU A 212 4.60 23.18 -38.68
N VAL A 213 3.55 23.95 -38.40
CA VAL A 213 3.19 25.15 -39.17
C VAL A 213 3.95 26.39 -38.70
N GLY A 214 4.27 26.48 -37.41
CA GLY A 214 4.93 27.65 -36.80
C GLY A 214 6.46 27.64 -36.81
N TYR A 215 7.11 26.63 -37.40
CA TYR A 215 8.56 26.47 -37.38
C TYR A 215 9.11 26.19 -38.79
N THR A 216 10.20 26.87 -39.17
CA THR A 216 10.92 26.59 -40.41
C THR A 216 11.87 25.43 -40.20
N TRP A 217 11.52 24.25 -40.71
CA TRP A 217 12.31 23.03 -40.53
C TRP A 217 13.52 23.01 -41.46
N PRO A 218 14.72 22.65 -40.97
CA PRO A 218 15.94 22.65 -41.79
C PRO A 218 16.02 21.50 -42.80
N ALA A 219 15.17 20.47 -42.64
CA ALA A 219 15.04 19.33 -43.53
C ALA A 219 13.57 18.86 -43.54
N PRO A 220 13.15 18.01 -44.49
CA PRO A 220 11.84 17.38 -44.45
C PRO A 220 11.60 16.64 -43.13
N VAL A 221 10.36 16.73 -42.62
CA VAL A 221 9.97 16.07 -41.37
C VAL A 221 9.05 14.91 -41.69
N LEU A 222 9.48 13.70 -41.35
CA LEU A 222 8.66 12.51 -41.39
C LEU A 222 8.07 12.23 -40.02
N LEU A 223 6.74 12.31 -39.94
CA LEU A 223 5.98 11.90 -38.78
C LEU A 223 5.56 10.45 -38.96
N VAL A 224 6.22 9.55 -38.22
CA VAL A 224 5.89 8.12 -38.25
C VAL A 224 4.63 7.87 -37.42
N PRO A 225 3.75 6.94 -37.83
CA PRO A 225 2.59 6.59 -37.04
C PRO A 225 3.02 6.16 -35.64
N ALA A 226 2.22 6.51 -34.63
CA ALA A 226 2.44 5.95 -33.31
C ALA A 226 2.33 4.43 -33.43
N ALA A 227 3.28 3.70 -32.85
CA ALA A 227 3.26 2.25 -32.86
C ALA A 227 1.86 1.76 -32.42
N GLY A 228 1.33 0.76 -33.13
CA GLY A 228 -0.06 0.33 -33.02
C GLY A 228 -0.50 0.06 -31.57
N ALA A 229 -1.80 0.13 -31.30
CA ALA A 229 -2.34 -0.23 -29.98
C ALA A 229 -2.01 -1.69 -29.57
N ASP A 230 -1.61 -2.53 -30.54
CA ASP A 230 -1.10 -3.89 -30.40
C ASP A 230 0.43 -4.00 -30.47
N VAL A 231 1.17 -2.98 -30.01
CA VAL A 231 2.54 -3.28 -29.54
C VAL A 231 2.39 -4.16 -28.31
N PRO A 232 2.95 -5.39 -28.27
CA PRO A 232 3.04 -6.16 -27.05
C PRO A 232 3.68 -5.26 -26.02
N ARG A 233 2.92 -4.84 -25.01
CA ARG A 233 3.49 -4.02 -23.96
C ARG A 233 4.52 -4.90 -23.25
N ARG A 234 5.78 -4.48 -23.31
CA ARG A 234 6.93 -5.37 -23.08
C ARG A 234 7.14 -5.67 -21.59
N PRO A 235 7.72 -6.85 -21.26
CA PRO A 235 8.06 -7.26 -19.90
C PRO A 235 9.04 -6.31 -19.19
N LEU A 236 8.63 -5.74 -18.05
CA LEU A 236 9.50 -5.08 -17.08
C LEU A 236 9.90 -6.11 -16.01
N LEU A 237 11.19 -6.35 -15.85
CA LEU A 237 11.71 -7.27 -14.84
C LEU A 237 11.81 -6.55 -13.48
N ASP A 238 11.19 -7.07 -12.42
CA ASP A 238 11.35 -6.55 -11.04
C ASP A 238 12.36 -7.42 -10.27
N VAL A 239 13.66 -7.22 -10.54
CA VAL A 239 14.73 -8.11 -10.03
C VAL A 239 15.61 -7.43 -8.97
N PRO A 240 15.88 -8.12 -7.83
CA PRO A 240 16.90 -7.69 -6.87
C PRO A 240 18.32 -7.77 -7.45
N ASP A 241 19.28 -7.14 -6.79
CA ASP A 241 20.71 -7.30 -7.05
C ASP A 241 21.18 -8.73 -6.76
N VAL A 242 22.25 -9.15 -7.45
CA VAL A 242 22.76 -10.53 -7.45
C VAL A 242 23.75 -10.70 -6.30
N VAL A 243 23.68 -11.83 -5.60
CA VAL A 243 24.62 -12.19 -4.53
C VAL A 243 25.43 -13.41 -4.95
N GLU A 244 26.75 -13.34 -4.86
CA GLU A 244 27.62 -14.49 -5.05
C GLU A 244 27.75 -15.28 -3.74
N LEU A 245 27.29 -16.53 -3.70
CA LEU A 245 27.51 -17.44 -2.57
C LEU A 245 28.29 -18.66 -3.02
N ALA A 246 29.47 -18.88 -2.43
CA ALA A 246 30.32 -20.04 -2.70
C ALA A 246 30.58 -20.30 -4.21
N GLY A 247 30.88 -19.23 -4.96
CA GLY A 247 31.14 -19.30 -6.41
C GLY A 247 29.88 -19.44 -7.28
N THR A 248 28.69 -19.24 -6.70
CA THR A 248 27.42 -19.29 -7.44
C THR A 248 26.70 -17.95 -7.36
N LEU A 249 26.25 -17.43 -8.50
CA LEU A 249 25.51 -16.17 -8.60
C LEU A 249 24.01 -16.42 -8.43
N LEU A 250 23.42 -15.82 -7.39
CA LEU A 250 22.05 -16.05 -6.98
C LEU A 250 21.20 -14.78 -7.11
N CYS A 251 20.09 -14.90 -7.82
CA CYS A 251 18.98 -13.94 -7.74
C CYS A 251 17.63 -14.66 -7.86
N ARG A 252 16.59 -14.09 -7.25
CA ARG A 252 15.22 -14.60 -7.33
C ARG A 252 14.38 -13.64 -8.16
N VAL A 253 13.82 -14.12 -9.27
CA VAL A 253 12.94 -13.35 -10.15
C VAL A 253 11.52 -13.86 -9.94
N GLU A 254 10.63 -13.00 -9.44
CA GLU A 254 9.25 -13.42 -9.15
C GLU A 254 8.27 -12.97 -10.22
N GLU A 255 8.36 -11.69 -10.58
CA GLU A 255 7.36 -11.01 -11.39
C GLU A 255 8.00 -10.44 -12.65
N VAL A 256 7.28 -10.66 -13.75
CA VAL A 256 7.55 -10.10 -15.07
C VAL A 256 6.31 -9.32 -15.47
N VAL A 257 6.44 -8.01 -15.62
CA VAL A 257 5.33 -7.11 -15.95
C VAL A 257 5.23 -6.95 -17.47
N VAL A 258 4.42 -7.76 -18.14
CA VAL A 258 4.16 -7.64 -19.58
C VAL A 258 2.99 -6.67 -19.78
N GLY A 259 3.31 -5.38 -19.90
CA GLY A 259 2.30 -4.33 -20.02
C GLY A 259 1.58 -4.00 -18.73
N ASP A 260 0.27 -4.24 -18.69
CA ASP A 260 -0.53 -4.09 -17.46
C ASP A 260 -0.74 -5.44 -16.76
N VAL A 261 -0.22 -6.53 -17.34
CA VAL A 261 -0.40 -7.89 -16.85
C VAL A 261 0.84 -8.32 -16.09
N LEU A 262 0.62 -8.70 -14.84
CA LEU A 262 1.63 -9.28 -13.98
C LEU A 262 1.68 -10.78 -14.25
N THR A 263 2.82 -11.29 -14.72
CA THR A 263 3.04 -12.73 -14.93
C THR A 263 4.17 -13.23 -14.07
N THR A 264 4.14 -14.51 -13.68
CA THR A 264 5.24 -15.10 -12.90
C THR A 264 6.41 -15.45 -13.83
N ALA A 265 7.64 -15.23 -13.37
CA ALA A 265 8.85 -15.57 -14.13
C ALA A 265 8.91 -17.05 -14.54
N ARG A 266 8.24 -17.92 -13.79
CA ARG A 266 8.11 -19.37 -14.04
C ARG A 266 7.53 -19.73 -15.41
N GLU A 267 6.72 -18.86 -16.00
CA GLU A 267 6.00 -19.12 -17.25
C GLU A 267 6.78 -18.67 -18.50
N ARG A 268 7.97 -18.07 -18.35
CA ARG A 268 8.72 -17.43 -19.44
C ARG A 268 10.22 -17.75 -19.37
N GLY A 269 10.86 -17.97 -20.53
CA GLY A 269 12.31 -18.10 -20.61
C GLY A 269 12.99 -16.75 -20.38
N ILE A 270 13.90 -16.66 -19.40
CA ILE A 270 14.68 -15.44 -19.11
C ILE A 270 16.13 -15.69 -19.53
N ALA A 271 16.70 -14.75 -20.28
CA ALA A 271 18.09 -14.79 -20.72
C ALA A 271 18.84 -13.51 -20.30
N PHE A 272 20.15 -13.61 -20.15
CA PHE A 272 21.00 -12.51 -19.63
C PHE A 272 22.17 -12.27 -20.58
N THR A 273 22.60 -11.02 -20.79
CA THR A 273 23.84 -10.71 -21.50
C THR A 273 24.87 -10.29 -20.48
N LEU A 274 26.08 -10.74 -20.75
CA LEU A 274 27.28 -10.23 -20.09
C LEU A 274 27.86 -9.15 -20.99
N GLY A 275 27.79 -7.89 -20.56
CA GLY A 275 28.43 -6.76 -21.26
C GLY A 275 28.26 -6.77 -22.78
N ALA A 276 29.38 -6.84 -23.52
CA ALA A 276 29.52 -6.62 -24.97
C ALA A 276 28.82 -7.64 -25.91
N GLY A 277 27.76 -8.32 -25.46
CA GLY A 277 26.75 -8.90 -26.36
C GLY A 277 26.61 -10.42 -26.33
N GLU A 278 27.29 -11.14 -25.44
CA GLU A 278 27.14 -12.60 -25.36
C GLU A 278 25.92 -12.97 -24.49
N ALA A 279 24.91 -13.58 -25.13
CA ALA A 279 23.71 -14.05 -24.47
C ALA A 279 23.96 -15.38 -23.77
N VAL A 280 23.57 -15.44 -22.51
CA VAL A 280 23.71 -16.59 -21.64
C VAL A 280 22.32 -17.01 -21.16
N GLU A 281 21.97 -18.24 -21.47
CA GLU A 281 20.72 -18.83 -21.02
C GLU A 281 20.84 -19.17 -19.52
N ALA A 282 19.97 -18.57 -18.71
CA ALA A 282 19.98 -18.82 -17.26
C ALA A 282 19.03 -19.96 -16.92
N THR A 283 19.43 -20.82 -15.99
CA THR A 283 18.58 -21.92 -15.55
C THR A 283 17.59 -21.41 -14.52
N THR A 284 16.29 -21.51 -14.81
CA THR A 284 15.22 -21.09 -13.89
C THR A 284 14.65 -22.30 -13.15
N SER A 285 14.63 -22.26 -11.81
CA SER A 285 14.05 -23.32 -10.99
C SER A 285 12.51 -23.28 -11.01
N PRO A 286 11.83 -24.36 -10.60
CA PRO A 286 10.36 -24.39 -10.46
C PRO A 286 9.79 -23.28 -9.55
N ASP A 287 10.62 -22.72 -8.67
CA ASP A 287 10.27 -21.71 -7.67
C ASP A 287 10.68 -20.27 -8.08
N GLY A 288 11.15 -20.08 -9.32
CA GLY A 288 11.56 -18.77 -9.87
C GLY A 288 12.98 -18.33 -9.51
N GLU A 289 13.83 -19.26 -9.08
CA GLU A 289 15.24 -18.97 -8.80
C GLU A 289 16.04 -19.05 -10.07
N VAL A 290 16.87 -18.04 -10.31
CA VAL A 290 17.70 -17.96 -11.52
C VAL A 290 19.15 -18.19 -11.13
N TRP A 291 19.72 -19.22 -11.72
CA TRP A 291 21.13 -19.57 -11.59
C TRP A 291 21.87 -19.06 -12.82
N LEU A 292 22.74 -18.06 -12.60
CA LEU A 292 23.64 -17.60 -13.66
C LEU A 292 24.84 -18.54 -13.70
N PRO A 293 25.29 -18.99 -14.89
CA PRO A 293 26.43 -19.89 -14.98
C PRO A 293 27.71 -19.23 -14.48
N THR A 294 28.68 -20.04 -14.08
CA THR A 294 29.95 -19.58 -13.49
C THR A 294 30.76 -18.69 -14.43
N SER A 295 30.55 -18.78 -15.76
CA SER A 295 31.14 -17.87 -16.74
C SER A 295 30.71 -16.40 -16.55
N CYS A 296 29.57 -16.16 -15.89
CA CYS A 296 29.09 -14.82 -15.56
C CYS A 296 29.83 -14.17 -14.38
N ILE A 297 30.63 -14.93 -13.62
CA ILE A 297 31.31 -14.46 -12.39
C ILE A 297 32.27 -13.29 -12.67
N ASP A 298 32.93 -13.32 -13.83
CA ASP A 298 33.96 -12.33 -14.19
C ASP A 298 33.39 -11.06 -14.86
N ALA A 299 32.07 -11.00 -15.14
CA ALA A 299 31.47 -9.88 -15.84
C ALA A 299 31.29 -8.65 -14.90
N PRO A 300 31.70 -7.44 -15.32
CA PRO A 300 31.57 -6.23 -14.50
C PRO A 300 30.12 -5.72 -14.36
N GLU A 301 29.27 -6.02 -15.35
CA GLU A 301 27.83 -5.70 -15.36
C GLU A 301 27.05 -6.85 -16.02
N ILE A 302 25.82 -7.08 -15.54
CA ILE A 302 24.89 -8.09 -16.07
C ILE A 302 23.61 -7.37 -16.49
N VAL A 303 23.16 -7.60 -17.72
CA VAL A 303 21.90 -7.08 -18.27
C VAL A 303 20.95 -8.25 -18.51
N ALA A 304 19.66 -8.10 -18.22
CA ALA A 304 18.67 -9.18 -18.32
C ALA A 304 17.58 -8.87 -19.37
N TRP A 305 17.06 -9.88 -20.05
CA TRP A 305 15.82 -9.78 -20.85
C TRP A 305 14.97 -11.05 -20.75
N VAL A 306 13.70 -10.92 -21.15
CA VAL A 306 12.78 -12.05 -21.32
C VAL A 306 12.81 -12.48 -22.78
N ALA A 307 13.06 -13.75 -23.05
CA ALA A 307 12.98 -14.31 -24.39
C ALA A 307 11.50 -14.59 -24.73
N GLU A 308 10.91 -13.78 -25.61
CA GLU A 308 9.72 -14.18 -26.39
C GLU A 308 10.13 -14.42 -27.85
N GLU A 309 9.28 -15.11 -28.63
CA GLU A 309 9.53 -15.43 -30.05
C GLU A 309 9.83 -14.17 -30.88
N GLY A 310 11.11 -13.84 -31.05
CA GLY A 310 11.56 -12.74 -31.91
C GLY A 310 12.89 -12.10 -31.47
N PRO A 311 13.57 -11.37 -32.36
CA PRO A 311 14.82 -10.69 -32.05
C PRO A 311 14.63 -9.56 -31.02
N PRO A 312 15.59 -9.34 -30.11
CA PRO A 312 15.42 -8.53 -28.90
C PRO A 312 15.27 -7.02 -29.19
N ASP A 313 14.46 -6.32 -28.38
CA ASP A 313 14.50 -4.85 -28.24
C ASP A 313 15.41 -4.49 -27.06
N VAL A 314 16.64 -4.19 -27.40
CA VAL A 314 17.73 -4.04 -26.45
C VAL A 314 17.75 -2.65 -25.80
N LEU A 315 17.06 -1.65 -26.35
CA LEU A 315 16.96 -0.31 -25.72
C LEU A 315 15.96 -0.27 -24.56
N ALA A 316 15.03 -1.22 -24.51
CA ALA A 316 14.16 -1.42 -23.36
C ALA A 316 14.84 -2.23 -22.24
N ALA A 317 15.70 -3.20 -22.60
CA ALA A 317 16.47 -4.03 -21.66
C ALA A 317 17.70 -3.31 -21.07
N ALA A 318 18.33 -2.41 -21.82
CA ALA A 318 19.48 -1.61 -21.38
C ALA A 318 19.18 -0.65 -20.21
N ASP A 319 17.91 -0.48 -19.82
CA ASP A 319 17.51 0.38 -18.70
C ASP A 319 17.67 -0.29 -17.31
N GLN A 320 17.94 -1.62 -17.22
CA GLN A 320 18.11 -2.30 -15.93
C GLN A 320 19.51 -2.93 -15.77
N ARG A 321 20.33 -2.31 -14.90
CA ARG A 321 21.63 -2.82 -14.47
C ARG A 321 21.53 -3.39 -13.06
N PHE A 322 22.05 -4.60 -12.85
CA PHE A 322 22.09 -5.23 -11.54
C PHE A 322 23.50 -5.23 -10.98
N ARG A 323 23.65 -4.88 -9.71
CA ARG A 323 24.95 -5.00 -9.04
C ARG A 323 25.15 -6.45 -8.62
N VAL A 324 26.37 -6.96 -8.81
CA VAL A 324 26.78 -8.25 -8.24
C VAL A 324 27.56 -7.97 -6.96
N LEU A 325 27.05 -8.46 -5.83
CA LEU A 325 27.72 -8.41 -4.54
C LEU A 325 28.67 -9.60 -4.47
N ARG A 326 29.99 -9.35 -4.42
CA ARG A 326 31.01 -10.41 -4.34
C ARG A 326 31.77 -10.42 -3.01
N PRO A 327 32.32 -11.57 -2.59
CA PRO A 327 33.25 -11.67 -1.48
C PRO A 327 34.46 -10.74 -1.68
N GLY A 328 34.96 -10.14 -0.60
CA GLY A 328 36.18 -9.32 -0.62
C GLY A 328 36.10 -7.94 -1.31
N GLN A 329 35.12 -7.67 -2.18
CA GLN A 329 35.02 -6.40 -2.93
C GLN A 329 34.79 -5.17 -2.05
N ALA A 330 33.95 -5.29 -1.03
CA ALA A 330 33.66 -4.18 -0.13
C ALA A 330 33.15 -4.66 1.23
N ARG A 331 33.03 -3.70 2.16
CA ARG A 331 32.29 -3.88 3.41
C ARG A 331 30.83 -3.55 3.17
N TRP A 332 29.94 -4.45 3.56
CA TRP A 332 28.49 -4.32 3.36
C TRP A 332 27.81 -4.01 4.70
N THR A 333 26.82 -3.12 4.69
CA THR A 333 25.95 -2.87 5.85
C THR A 333 24.54 -3.28 5.48
N LEU A 334 24.11 -4.43 5.99
CA LEU A 334 22.78 -4.98 5.76
C LEU A 334 21.77 -4.29 6.70
N PHE A 335 20.63 -3.91 6.16
CA PHE A 335 19.49 -3.39 6.91
C PHE A 335 18.18 -3.90 6.30
N ASP A 336 17.09 -3.81 7.04
CA ASP A 336 15.76 -4.18 6.53
C ASP A 336 15.28 -3.16 5.48
N ALA A 337 14.91 -3.64 4.28
CA ALA A 337 14.38 -2.79 3.21
C ALA A 337 13.09 -2.04 3.58
N GLU A 338 12.38 -2.49 4.62
CA GLU A 338 11.12 -1.91 5.06
C GLU A 338 11.26 -0.80 6.12
N LEU A 339 12.45 -0.56 6.69
CA LEU A 339 12.72 0.51 7.68
C LEU A 339 12.08 1.85 7.33
N ASP A 340 11.43 2.53 8.28
CA ASP A 340 10.84 3.85 8.07
C ASP A 340 11.86 4.93 7.64
N ALA A 341 11.36 6.05 7.12
CA ALA A 341 12.18 7.13 6.56
C ALA A 341 13.24 7.66 7.55
N ASP A 342 12.94 7.71 8.84
CA ASP A 342 13.88 8.23 9.83
C ASP A 342 15.00 7.21 10.11
N HIS A 343 14.66 5.93 10.27
CA HIS A 343 15.67 4.87 10.41
C HIS A 343 16.51 4.68 9.15
N LEU A 344 15.95 4.91 7.96
CA LEU A 344 16.71 4.92 6.71
C LEU A 344 17.79 6.01 6.73
N ARG A 345 17.49 7.22 7.22
CA ARG A 345 18.49 8.29 7.35
C ARG A 345 19.59 7.99 8.37
N GLU A 346 19.34 7.07 9.30
CA GLU A 346 20.33 6.62 10.30
C GLU A 346 21.22 5.47 9.79
N VAL A 347 20.91 4.87 8.62
CA VAL A 347 21.74 3.81 8.03
C VAL A 347 23.15 4.34 7.77
N PRO A 348 24.20 3.72 8.33
CA PRO A 348 25.57 4.18 8.14
C PRO A 348 25.98 4.14 6.67
N THR A 349 26.45 5.28 6.15
CA THR A 349 27.02 5.43 4.81
C THR A 349 28.55 5.53 4.74
N PRO A 350 29.31 5.92 5.79
CA PRO A 350 30.77 6.00 5.69
C PRO A 350 31.46 4.62 5.79
N GLY A 351 32.26 4.27 4.78
CA GLY A 351 33.19 3.12 4.84
C GLY A 351 32.59 1.73 4.63
N ALA A 352 31.27 1.64 4.36
CA ALA A 352 30.59 0.41 3.96
C ALA A 352 29.44 0.75 2.99
N HIS A 353 29.19 -0.11 1.99
CA HIS A 353 28.06 0.06 1.08
C HIS A 353 26.77 -0.46 1.74
N PRO A 354 25.70 0.36 1.76
CA PRO A 354 24.41 -0.06 2.31
C PRO A 354 23.74 -1.09 1.40
N VAL A 355 23.19 -2.15 2.01
CA VAL A 355 22.47 -3.23 1.34
C VAL A 355 21.11 -3.42 2.03
N ALA A 356 20.05 -3.02 1.35
CA ALA A 356 18.69 -3.26 1.79
C ALA A 356 18.32 -4.72 1.54
N VAL A 357 17.87 -5.42 2.58
CA VAL A 357 17.45 -6.82 2.48
C VAL A 357 15.94 -6.87 2.48
N ARG A 358 15.36 -7.36 1.39
CA ARG A 358 13.93 -7.66 1.30
C ARG A 358 13.65 -8.95 2.10
N LEU A 359 13.24 -8.78 3.36
CA LEU A 359 12.95 -9.88 4.28
C LEU A 359 11.58 -10.51 3.99
N ARG A 360 10.64 -9.68 3.54
CA ARG A 360 9.27 -10.01 3.15
C ARG A 360 9.02 -9.61 1.69
N PRO A 361 8.36 -10.44 0.87
CA PRO A 361 7.99 -10.08 -0.50
C PRO A 361 6.71 -9.21 -0.55
N SER A 362 6.60 -8.20 0.32
CA SER A 362 5.40 -7.34 0.41
C SER A 362 5.42 -6.19 -0.61
N ARG A 363 6.62 -5.84 -1.10
CA ARG A 363 6.87 -4.73 -2.03
C ARG A 363 7.79 -5.16 -3.16
N ARG A 364 7.53 -4.55 -4.32
CA ARG A 364 8.37 -4.64 -5.52
C ARG A 364 9.74 -4.02 -5.28
N VAL A 365 10.78 -4.59 -5.88
CA VAL A 365 12.16 -4.11 -5.79
C VAL A 365 12.27 -2.69 -6.34
N ALA A 366 11.58 -2.39 -7.44
CA ALA A 366 11.50 -1.04 -8.01
C ALA A 366 11.00 0.00 -7.01
N THR A 367 9.93 -0.33 -6.26
CA THR A 367 9.34 0.54 -5.23
C THR A 367 10.30 0.73 -4.05
N ILE A 368 11.02 -0.32 -3.65
CA ILE A 368 12.06 -0.23 -2.60
C ILE A 368 13.19 0.71 -3.06
N ARG A 369 13.71 0.52 -4.28
CA ARG A 369 14.77 1.35 -4.85
C ARG A 369 14.38 2.83 -4.98
N GLU A 370 13.13 3.11 -5.34
CA GLU A 370 12.60 4.49 -5.41
C GLU A 370 12.61 5.16 -4.04
N ARG A 371 12.03 4.51 -3.03
CA ARG A 371 12.01 5.00 -1.66
C ARG A 371 13.41 5.25 -1.10
N LEU A 372 14.35 4.34 -1.34
CA LEU A 372 15.73 4.51 -0.88
C LEU A 372 16.38 5.75 -1.53
N ARG A 373 16.12 5.99 -2.83
CA ARG A 373 16.60 7.19 -3.54
C ARG A 373 15.98 8.47 -2.99
N GLU A 374 14.69 8.47 -2.66
CA GLU A 374 14.00 9.62 -2.03
C GLU A 374 14.63 10.00 -0.69
N GLU A 375 15.04 9.02 0.11
CA GLU A 375 15.74 9.23 1.38
C GLU A 375 17.27 9.44 1.24
N GLY A 376 17.77 9.58 0.00
CA GLY A 376 19.19 9.85 -0.27
C GLY A 376 20.13 8.66 -0.07
N LEU A 377 19.60 7.43 0.02
CA LEU A 377 20.38 6.20 0.14
C LEU A 377 20.63 5.56 -1.23
N SER A 378 21.90 5.49 -1.62
CA SER A 378 22.36 4.67 -2.75
C SER A 378 22.69 3.25 -2.28
N ALA A 379 21.66 2.43 -2.05
CA ALA A 379 21.80 1.06 -1.55
C ALA A 379 21.51 -0.01 -2.62
N SER A 380 22.21 -1.13 -2.52
CA SER A 380 21.84 -2.35 -3.25
C SER A 380 20.65 -3.02 -2.57
N VAL A 381 19.80 -3.72 -3.33
CA VAL A 381 18.62 -4.41 -2.81
C VAL A 381 18.73 -5.90 -3.09
N ILE A 382 18.80 -6.74 -2.06
CA ILE A 382 18.88 -8.21 -2.20
C ILE A 382 17.65 -8.88 -1.58
N ASP A 383 17.33 -10.10 -2.01
CA ASP A 383 16.23 -10.89 -1.43
C ASP A 383 16.74 -11.90 -0.41
N ALA A 384 16.15 -11.90 0.78
CA ALA A 384 16.55 -12.83 1.84
C ALA A 384 16.37 -14.31 1.46
N ARG A 385 15.38 -14.63 0.62
CA ARG A 385 15.10 -16.00 0.18
C ARG A 385 16.17 -16.54 -0.74
N ALA A 386 16.69 -15.70 -1.63
CA ALA A 386 17.80 -16.08 -2.51
C ALA A 386 19.07 -16.40 -1.69
N VAL A 387 19.30 -15.66 -0.59
CA VAL A 387 20.46 -15.87 0.26
C VAL A 387 20.29 -17.10 1.18
N LEU A 388 19.09 -17.28 1.72
CA LEU A 388 18.81 -18.32 2.72
C LEU A 388 18.33 -19.66 2.14
N ASP A 389 17.97 -19.70 0.85
CA ASP A 389 17.35 -20.86 0.21
C ASP A 389 16.07 -21.30 0.97
N GLU A 390 15.17 -20.34 1.17
CA GLU A 390 13.95 -20.51 1.97
C GLU A 390 12.70 -19.98 1.28
N GLY A 391 11.55 -20.59 1.60
CA GLY A 391 10.24 -20.11 1.18
C GLY A 391 9.88 -18.70 1.69
N PRO A 392 8.79 -18.11 1.17
CA PRO A 392 8.35 -16.79 1.55
C PRO A 392 7.87 -16.72 3.00
N ALA A 393 8.25 -15.62 3.66
CA ALA A 393 7.91 -15.35 5.05
C ALA A 393 6.73 -14.37 5.16
N TYR A 394 5.63 -14.62 4.43
CA TYR A 394 4.45 -13.73 4.41
C TYR A 394 3.83 -13.53 5.80
N ASP A 395 3.90 -14.56 6.66
CA ASP A 395 3.18 -14.64 7.93
C ASP A 395 4.10 -14.47 9.16
N VAL A 396 5.32 -13.98 8.95
CA VAL A 396 6.29 -13.80 10.02
C VAL A 396 6.17 -12.38 10.58
N ALA A 397 5.80 -12.26 11.86
CA ALA A 397 5.68 -10.98 12.55
C ALA A 397 6.96 -10.13 12.40
N GLU A 398 6.83 -8.81 12.22
CA GLU A 398 7.95 -7.87 12.00
C GLU A 398 9.07 -7.99 13.06
N ALA A 399 8.72 -8.43 14.28
CA ALA A 399 9.69 -8.70 15.34
C ALA A 399 10.72 -9.83 15.02
N ASN A 400 10.42 -10.70 14.05
CA ASN A 400 11.30 -11.77 13.57
C ASN A 400 12.14 -11.35 12.34
N ASP A 401 11.91 -10.16 11.80
CA ASP A 401 12.71 -9.61 10.69
C ASP A 401 14.17 -9.44 11.11
N ALA A 402 14.43 -9.01 12.34
CA ALA A 402 15.78 -8.96 12.90
C ALA A 402 16.47 -10.33 12.91
N VAL A 403 15.75 -11.41 13.21
CA VAL A 403 16.30 -12.77 13.19
C VAL A 403 16.61 -13.21 11.76
N ARG A 404 15.70 -12.96 10.82
CA ARG A 404 15.88 -13.31 9.40
C ARG A 404 17.04 -12.51 8.79
N LEU A 405 17.13 -11.21 9.09
CA LEU A 405 18.23 -10.33 8.70
C LEU A 405 19.59 -10.83 9.22
N ARG A 406 19.66 -11.22 10.50
CA ARG A 406 20.86 -11.83 11.10
C ARG A 406 21.27 -13.12 10.40
N ARG A 407 20.31 -13.95 9.99
CA ARG A 407 20.60 -15.21 9.27
C ARG A 407 21.17 -14.94 7.88
N VAL A 408 20.63 -13.99 7.12
CA VAL A 408 21.24 -13.65 5.80
C VAL A 408 22.65 -13.10 6.00
N ALA A 409 22.85 -12.27 7.02
CA ALA A 409 24.19 -11.78 7.34
C ALA A 409 25.18 -12.90 7.71
N ALA A 410 24.73 -13.90 8.46
CA ALA A 410 25.55 -15.08 8.79
C ALA A 410 25.92 -15.85 7.52
N ARG A 411 24.94 -16.14 6.65
CA ARG A 411 25.16 -16.87 5.40
C ARG A 411 26.12 -16.16 4.45
N MET A 412 26.00 -14.83 4.30
CA MET A 412 26.93 -14.04 3.50
C MET A 412 28.34 -14.02 4.11
N LYS A 413 28.48 -14.00 5.44
CA LYS A 413 29.80 -14.09 6.10
C LYS A 413 30.45 -15.45 5.86
N ASP A 414 29.68 -16.54 5.94
CA ASP A 414 30.18 -17.89 5.65
C ASP A 414 30.66 -18.03 4.20
N ALA A 415 30.05 -17.28 3.28
CA ALA A 415 30.48 -17.17 1.89
C ALA A 415 31.66 -16.18 1.65
N GLY A 416 32.23 -15.59 2.70
CA GLY A 416 33.41 -14.72 2.61
C GLY A 416 33.12 -13.21 2.45
N HIS A 417 31.88 -12.76 2.58
CA HIS A 417 31.56 -11.34 2.55
C HIS A 417 31.90 -10.62 3.85
N ARG A 418 32.41 -9.38 3.75
CA ARG A 418 32.64 -8.50 4.90
C ARG A 418 31.37 -7.76 5.28
N VAL A 419 30.55 -8.37 6.14
CA VAL A 419 29.20 -7.88 6.46
C VAL A 419 29.09 -7.31 7.88
N SER A 420 28.42 -6.17 7.99
CA SER A 420 27.90 -5.58 9.23
C SER A 420 26.38 -5.47 9.15
N LEU A 421 25.72 -5.42 10.31
CA LEU A 421 24.26 -5.30 10.43
C LEU A 421 23.91 -3.93 11.01
N PHE A 422 22.95 -3.24 10.40
CA PHE A 422 22.25 -2.12 10.99
C PHE A 422 20.86 -2.60 11.40
N GLU A 423 20.68 -2.79 12.72
CA GLU A 423 19.38 -3.05 13.32
C GLU A 423 18.90 -1.74 13.92
N ALA A 424 17.80 -1.20 13.38
CA ALA A 424 17.19 0.01 13.92
C ALA A 424 16.87 -0.21 15.41
N PRO A 425 17.40 0.62 16.33
CA PRO A 425 17.08 0.50 17.73
C PRO A 425 15.57 0.78 17.91
N PRO A 426 14.83 0.00 18.72
CA PRO A 426 13.46 0.37 19.06
C PRO A 426 13.52 1.76 19.70
N ARG A 427 12.76 2.73 19.15
CA ARG A 427 12.75 4.12 19.63
C ARG A 427 12.48 4.16 21.13
N ARG A 428 13.54 4.28 21.93
CA ARG A 428 13.43 4.48 23.37
C ARG A 428 12.86 5.88 23.61
N GLY A 429 11.60 5.97 24.00
CA GLY A 429 11.00 7.21 24.52
C GLY A 429 9.89 7.87 23.66
N ARG A 430 9.68 7.45 22.41
CA ARG A 430 8.46 7.84 21.65
C ARG A 430 7.38 6.78 21.84
N VAL A 431 6.47 7.02 22.76
CA VAL A 431 5.22 6.25 22.88
C VAL A 431 4.26 6.75 21.81
N ALA A 432 3.66 5.84 21.03
CA ALA A 432 2.63 6.14 20.02
C ALA A 432 3.01 7.31 19.08
N PRO A 433 4.01 7.17 18.20
CA PRO A 433 4.49 8.26 17.34
C PRO A 433 3.42 8.81 16.38
N HIS A 434 2.34 8.05 16.16
CA HIS A 434 1.17 8.40 15.36
C HIS A 434 0.11 9.22 16.13
N ALA A 435 0.29 9.45 17.44
CA ALA A 435 -0.63 10.22 18.28
C ALA A 435 0.08 11.40 18.95
N GLU A 436 -0.52 12.59 18.88
CA GLU A 436 0.01 13.80 19.54
C GLU A 436 -0.16 13.71 21.06
N LEU A 437 0.77 14.32 21.82
CA LEU A 437 0.63 14.46 23.27
C LEU A 437 -0.11 15.75 23.59
N LEU A 438 -1.37 15.63 23.99
CA LEU A 438 -2.23 16.75 24.30
C LEU A 438 -2.11 17.08 25.80
N PRO A 439 -1.59 18.26 26.20
CA PRO A 439 -1.70 18.74 27.57
C PRO A 439 -3.12 19.25 27.87
N GLY A 440 -3.37 19.68 29.10
CA GLY A 440 -4.60 20.43 29.41
C GLY A 440 -5.82 19.60 29.78
N ASN A 441 -5.68 18.28 30.02
CA ASN A 441 -6.81 17.39 30.29
C ASN A 441 -7.04 17.14 31.78
N HIS A 442 -8.26 16.73 32.11
CA HIS A 442 -8.59 16.05 33.37
C HIS A 442 -9.07 14.64 33.03
N VAL A 443 -8.46 13.63 33.66
CA VAL A 443 -8.75 12.23 33.38
C VAL A 443 -8.98 11.45 34.68
N GLU A 444 -10.10 10.74 34.74
CA GLU A 444 -10.40 9.81 35.81
C GLU A 444 -10.53 8.39 35.25
N LEU A 445 -9.63 7.49 35.65
CA LEU A 445 -9.69 6.07 35.29
C LEU A 445 -10.55 5.30 36.29
N GLU A 446 -11.25 4.23 35.88
CA GLU A 446 -12.04 3.38 36.79
C GLU A 446 -12.16 1.90 36.40
N PHE A 447 -12.53 1.09 37.40
CA PHE A 447 -12.88 -0.34 37.29
C PHE A 447 -14.28 -0.64 37.87
N ASP A 448 -15.01 0.37 38.32
CA ASP A 448 -16.28 0.24 39.05
C ASP A 448 -17.47 0.44 38.09
N ASN A 449 -18.16 -0.66 37.80
CA ASN A 449 -19.34 -0.69 36.94
C ASN A 449 -20.45 0.29 37.37
N ARG A 450 -20.66 0.48 38.68
CA ARG A 450 -21.67 1.42 39.20
C ARG A 450 -21.25 2.85 38.93
N ARG A 451 -19.97 3.16 39.11
CA ARG A 451 -19.42 4.48 38.79
C ARG A 451 -19.54 4.77 37.30
N ALA A 452 -19.16 3.83 36.44
CA ALA A 452 -19.30 3.96 35.00
C ALA A 452 -20.76 4.17 34.57
N ARG A 453 -21.71 3.42 35.15
CA ARG A 453 -23.15 3.56 34.87
C ARG A 453 -23.67 4.94 35.26
N ARG A 454 -23.30 5.43 36.45
CA ARG A 454 -23.66 6.78 36.90
C ARG A 454 -23.09 7.85 35.98
N TRP A 455 -21.80 7.77 35.66
CA TRP A 455 -21.16 8.70 34.71
C TRP A 455 -21.89 8.78 33.38
N LEU A 456 -22.27 7.65 32.80
CA LEU A 456 -23.01 7.60 31.54
C LEU A 456 -24.39 8.27 31.65
N LEU A 457 -25.20 7.85 32.63
CA LEU A 457 -26.57 8.36 32.78
C LEU A 457 -26.58 9.85 33.15
N ASP A 458 -25.70 10.27 34.06
CA ASP A 458 -25.58 11.66 34.50
C ASP A 458 -25.14 12.57 33.33
N ALA A 459 -24.20 12.10 32.51
CA ALA A 459 -23.73 12.87 31.35
C ALA A 459 -24.83 13.01 30.27
N ILE A 460 -25.61 11.95 30.00
CA ILE A 460 -26.77 12.02 29.10
C ILE A 460 -27.83 13.00 29.64
N ALA A 461 -28.09 12.96 30.95
CA ALA A 461 -29.06 13.85 31.58
C ALA A 461 -28.61 15.32 31.55
N GLN A 462 -27.30 15.57 31.67
CA GLN A 462 -26.74 16.92 31.70
C GLN A 462 -26.51 17.52 30.31
N ALA A 463 -26.36 16.71 29.27
CA ALA A 463 -26.11 17.16 27.89
C ALA A 463 -27.14 18.18 27.41
N LYS A 464 -26.65 19.22 26.72
CA LYS A 464 -27.44 20.39 26.26
C LYS A 464 -27.47 20.57 24.75
N ARG A 465 -26.51 20.02 24.01
CA ARG A 465 -26.31 20.24 22.57
C ARG A 465 -26.24 18.93 21.80
N SER A 466 -25.39 18.00 22.23
CA SER A 466 -25.18 16.74 21.51
C SER A 466 -24.81 15.57 22.41
N VAL A 467 -25.18 14.37 21.96
CA VAL A 467 -24.68 13.10 22.46
C VAL A 467 -24.21 12.26 21.27
N SER A 468 -22.93 11.90 21.24
CA SER A 468 -22.33 11.00 20.26
C SER A 468 -22.02 9.68 20.97
N PHE A 469 -22.83 8.65 20.79
CA PHE A 469 -22.77 7.39 21.52
C PHE A 469 -22.42 6.24 20.58
N GLN A 470 -21.31 5.54 20.84
CA GLN A 470 -20.82 4.43 20.03
C GLN A 470 -20.55 3.20 20.88
N VAL A 471 -21.09 2.05 20.47
CA VAL A 471 -20.87 0.75 21.11
C VAL A 471 -20.80 -0.37 20.08
N TYR A 472 -20.11 -1.45 20.41
CA TYR A 472 -20.03 -2.64 19.54
C TYR A 472 -21.28 -3.53 19.67
N MET A 473 -21.87 -3.57 20.87
CA MET A 473 -23.03 -4.40 21.20
C MET A 473 -24.01 -3.63 22.11
N ALA A 474 -25.31 -3.86 21.89
CA ALA A 474 -26.39 -3.34 22.73
C ALA A 474 -27.42 -4.44 23.01
N ALA A 475 -27.74 -4.67 24.29
CA ALA A 475 -28.71 -5.64 24.74
C ALA A 475 -29.99 -4.97 25.26
N ASP A 476 -31.16 -5.54 24.96
CA ASP A 476 -32.44 -5.10 25.51
C ASP A 476 -32.67 -5.65 26.93
N ASP A 477 -31.86 -5.19 27.87
CA ASP A 477 -31.96 -5.52 29.29
C ASP A 477 -32.26 -4.27 30.14
N ALA A 478 -32.24 -4.40 31.47
CA ALA A 478 -32.55 -3.31 32.37
C ALA A 478 -31.58 -2.12 32.23
N VAL A 479 -30.29 -2.38 31.99
CA VAL A 479 -29.29 -1.33 31.75
C VAL A 479 -29.51 -0.69 30.39
N GLY A 480 -29.70 -1.51 29.36
CA GLY A 480 -30.02 -1.06 28.01
C GLY A 480 -31.23 -0.12 27.98
N ARG A 481 -32.34 -0.53 28.60
CA ARG A 481 -33.57 0.29 28.68
C ARG A 481 -33.41 1.56 29.50
N ALA A 482 -32.56 1.57 30.53
CA ALA A 482 -32.27 2.78 31.30
C ALA A 482 -31.51 3.81 30.44
N VAL A 483 -30.52 3.36 29.68
CA VAL A 483 -29.76 4.22 28.76
C VAL A 483 -30.63 4.67 27.59
N GLU A 484 -31.44 3.78 27.00
CA GLU A 484 -32.46 4.10 25.99
C GLU A 484 -33.35 5.25 26.50
N GLY A 485 -33.97 5.10 27.67
CA GLY A 485 -34.84 6.14 28.25
C GLY A 485 -34.12 7.48 28.44
N ALA A 486 -32.86 7.46 28.89
CA ALA A 486 -32.08 8.68 29.06
C ALA A 486 -31.77 9.38 27.73
N LEU A 487 -31.41 8.61 26.69
CA LEU A 487 -31.15 9.13 25.33
C LEU A 487 -32.41 9.70 24.70
N VAL A 488 -33.56 9.03 24.86
CA VAL A 488 -34.86 9.52 24.40
C VAL A 488 -35.22 10.83 25.07
N GLU A 489 -35.01 10.94 26.38
CA GLU A 489 -35.27 12.18 27.10
C GLU A 489 -34.32 13.29 26.67
N ALA A 490 -33.06 12.99 26.34
CA ALA A 490 -32.16 13.97 25.74
C ALA A 490 -32.67 14.47 24.38
N GLY A 491 -33.10 13.56 23.50
CA GLY A 491 -33.71 13.92 22.21
C GLY A 491 -34.95 14.80 22.37
N ARG A 492 -35.81 14.52 23.35
CA ARG A 492 -37.00 15.34 23.69
C ARG A 492 -36.64 16.75 24.13
N ARG A 493 -35.52 16.93 24.83
CA ARG A 493 -34.99 18.26 25.20
C ARG A 493 -34.38 19.03 24.02
N GLY A 494 -34.33 18.43 22.82
CA GLY A 494 -33.73 19.03 21.62
C GLY A 494 -32.21 18.80 21.48
N VAL A 495 -31.63 17.90 22.28
CA VAL A 495 -30.23 17.48 22.14
C VAL A 495 -30.09 16.61 20.89
N ALA A 496 -29.07 16.86 20.07
CA ALA A 496 -28.79 16.02 18.91
C ALA A 496 -28.15 14.69 19.36
N VAL A 497 -28.92 13.61 19.35
CA VAL A 497 -28.46 12.29 19.79
C VAL A 497 -28.08 11.44 18.58
N ARG A 498 -26.81 11.04 18.49
CA ARG A 498 -26.24 10.19 17.43
C ARG A 498 -25.77 8.89 18.05
N VAL A 499 -26.34 7.79 17.58
CA VAL A 499 -26.03 6.44 18.09
C VAL A 499 -25.44 5.62 16.97
N LEU A 500 -24.22 5.11 17.18
CA LEU A 500 -23.53 4.24 16.24
C LEU A 500 -23.32 2.87 16.85
N VAL A 501 -23.73 1.83 16.14
CA VAL A 501 -23.56 0.44 16.57
C VAL A 501 -22.95 -0.41 15.46
N ASP A 502 -22.16 -1.41 15.83
CA ASP A 502 -21.65 -2.39 14.88
C ASP A 502 -22.74 -3.41 14.48
N SER A 503 -22.84 -3.74 13.20
CA SER A 503 -23.92 -4.60 12.71
C SER A 503 -23.84 -6.07 13.19
N LEU A 504 -22.63 -6.62 13.40
CA LEU A 504 -22.46 -8.05 13.66
C LEU A 504 -22.97 -8.40 15.06
N HIS A 505 -22.54 -7.65 16.07
CA HIS A 505 -22.91 -7.90 17.46
C HIS A 505 -23.99 -6.95 17.99
N GLY A 506 -24.24 -5.82 17.33
CA GLY A 506 -25.47 -5.06 17.52
C GLY A 506 -26.71 -5.81 17.03
N LEU A 507 -26.54 -6.81 16.15
CA LEU A 507 -27.59 -7.66 15.56
C LEU A 507 -28.71 -6.85 14.87
N HIS A 508 -28.46 -5.59 14.54
CA HIS A 508 -29.43 -4.68 13.93
C HIS A 508 -28.96 -4.34 12.52
N GLY A 509 -29.80 -4.61 11.52
CA GLY A 509 -29.48 -4.39 10.11
C GLY A 509 -28.56 -5.45 9.49
N SER A 510 -28.26 -6.54 10.19
CA SER A 510 -27.53 -7.71 9.65
C SER A 510 -28.50 -8.82 9.30
N TYR A 511 -28.48 -9.29 8.05
CA TYR A 511 -29.39 -10.35 7.55
C TYR A 511 -30.88 -10.09 7.82
N GLY A 512 -31.30 -8.83 7.88
CA GLY A 512 -32.67 -8.44 8.22
C GLY A 512 -33.07 -8.65 9.68
N VAL A 513 -32.11 -8.92 10.58
CA VAL A 513 -32.36 -8.98 12.03
C VAL A 513 -32.50 -7.57 12.59
N GLU A 514 -33.49 -7.40 13.46
CA GLU A 514 -33.71 -6.17 14.21
C GLU A 514 -33.49 -6.38 15.70
N ASN A 515 -32.61 -5.57 16.28
CA ASN A 515 -32.48 -5.44 17.73
C ASN A 515 -33.63 -4.58 18.29
N PRO A 516 -34.49 -5.11 19.18
CA PRO A 516 -35.68 -4.39 19.67
C PRO A 516 -35.38 -3.05 20.35
N LEU A 517 -34.29 -2.96 21.12
CA LEU A 517 -33.88 -1.71 21.77
C LEU A 517 -33.50 -0.67 20.72
N LEU A 518 -32.71 -1.05 19.73
CA LEU A 518 -32.24 -0.14 18.69
C LEU A 518 -33.39 0.30 17.76
N THR A 519 -34.31 -0.60 17.42
CA THR A 519 -35.52 -0.28 16.65
C THR A 519 -36.38 0.76 17.39
N ARG A 520 -36.64 0.55 18.69
CA ARG A 520 -37.39 1.52 19.50
C ARG A 520 -36.69 2.88 19.60
N LEU A 521 -35.37 2.87 19.78
CA LEU A 521 -34.56 4.07 19.88
C LEU A 521 -34.53 4.88 18.58
N ALA A 522 -34.42 4.20 17.43
CA ALA A 522 -34.44 4.82 16.10
C ALA A 522 -35.79 5.47 15.75
N ALA A 523 -36.89 5.02 16.35
CA ALA A 523 -38.22 5.60 16.14
C ALA A 523 -38.44 6.94 16.89
N GLN A 524 -37.48 7.38 17.71
CA GLN A 524 -37.64 8.54 18.59
C GLN A 524 -37.18 9.83 17.91
N LYS A 525 -37.95 10.91 18.12
CA LYS A 525 -37.57 12.24 17.61
C LYS A 525 -36.28 12.73 18.28
N GLY A 526 -35.38 13.31 17.47
CA GLY A 526 -34.10 13.84 17.95
C GLY A 526 -33.00 12.78 18.12
N VAL A 527 -33.28 11.52 17.79
CA VAL A 527 -32.30 10.42 17.81
C VAL A 527 -32.03 9.96 16.38
N GLU A 528 -30.76 9.93 16.01
CA GLU A 528 -30.29 9.33 14.75
C GLU A 528 -29.47 8.09 15.08
N LEU A 529 -29.92 6.93 14.61
CA LEU A 529 -29.21 5.65 14.74
C LEU A 529 -28.55 5.30 13.40
N ARG A 530 -27.28 4.88 13.44
CA ARG A 530 -26.55 4.33 12.30
C ARG A 530 -25.91 3.00 12.67
N VAL A 531 -25.76 2.16 11.65
CA VAL A 531 -25.13 0.84 11.76
C VAL A 531 -23.85 0.83 10.95
N SER A 532 -22.71 0.52 11.57
CA SER A 532 -21.45 0.33 10.86
C SER A 532 -21.35 -1.07 10.27
N ARG A 533 -20.82 -1.14 9.04
CA ARG A 533 -20.47 -2.40 8.34
C ARG A 533 -21.64 -3.40 8.26
N PRO A 534 -22.84 -3.01 7.77
CA PRO A 534 -23.99 -3.92 7.63
C PRO A 534 -23.61 -5.19 6.85
N LEU A 535 -24.13 -6.33 7.29
CA LEU A 535 -23.95 -7.62 6.61
C LEU A 535 -25.22 -7.95 5.83
N GLU A 536 -25.17 -7.77 4.51
CA GLU A 536 -26.32 -7.94 3.61
C GLU A 536 -26.32 -9.30 2.89
N SER A 537 -25.17 -10.00 2.87
CA SER A 537 -24.97 -11.27 2.19
C SER A 537 -23.97 -12.16 2.96
N VAL A 538 -23.74 -13.39 2.48
CA VAL A 538 -22.81 -14.33 3.11
C VAL A 538 -21.44 -13.65 3.31
N PRO A 539 -20.95 -13.51 4.54
CA PRO A 539 -19.83 -12.63 4.83
C PRO A 539 -18.52 -13.36 4.57
N SER A 540 -17.52 -12.66 4.02
CA SER A 540 -16.16 -13.19 3.99
C SER A 540 -15.55 -13.17 5.39
N MET A 541 -14.44 -13.91 5.58
CA MET A 541 -13.65 -13.84 6.82
C MET A 541 -13.18 -12.40 7.12
N VAL A 542 -12.96 -11.59 6.08
CA VAL A 542 -12.57 -10.19 6.20
C VAL A 542 -13.73 -9.35 6.72
N ASP A 543 -14.96 -9.61 6.28
CA ASP A 543 -16.17 -8.89 6.71
C ASP A 543 -16.54 -9.18 8.17
N LEU A 544 -16.28 -10.42 8.61
CA LEU A 544 -16.47 -10.84 10.00
C LEU A 544 -15.44 -10.24 10.94
N LYS A 545 -14.20 -10.03 10.49
CA LYS A 545 -13.10 -9.54 11.33
C LYS A 545 -12.93 -8.03 11.32
N ARG A 546 -13.20 -7.36 10.20
CA ARG A 546 -13.05 -5.90 10.09
C ARG A 546 -14.28 -5.18 10.62
N ARG A 547 -14.42 -5.20 11.95
CA ARG A 547 -15.54 -4.58 12.66
C ARG A 547 -15.14 -3.26 13.30
N ASP A 548 -16.13 -2.48 13.70
CA ASP A 548 -15.89 -1.27 14.50
C ASP A 548 -16.04 -1.60 15.98
N HIS A 549 -14.93 -1.82 16.68
CA HIS A 549 -14.94 -2.30 18.06
C HIS A 549 -14.80 -1.14 19.07
N ARG A 550 -14.91 0.11 18.63
CA ARG A 550 -14.83 1.29 19.51
C ARG A 550 -16.05 1.42 20.42
N LYS A 551 -15.79 1.87 21.64
CA LYS A 551 -16.80 2.08 22.68
C LYS A 551 -16.51 3.42 23.35
N LEU A 552 -17.30 4.42 22.98
CA LEU A 552 -17.12 5.79 23.44
C LEU A 552 -18.46 6.53 23.50
N ALA A 553 -18.54 7.53 24.36
CA ALA A 553 -19.66 8.45 24.43
C ALA A 553 -19.12 9.88 24.63
N VAL A 554 -19.49 10.80 23.76
CA VAL A 554 -19.11 12.23 23.86
C VAL A 554 -20.35 13.08 24.08
N PHE A 555 -20.27 13.99 25.04
CA PHE A 555 -21.36 14.86 25.48
C PHE A 555 -20.96 16.32 25.25
N ASP A 556 -21.72 17.02 24.42
CA ASP A 556 -21.51 18.43 24.05
C ASP A 556 -20.09 18.76 23.53
N GLY A 557 -19.33 17.76 23.08
CA GLY A 557 -17.90 17.85 22.77
C GLY A 557 -17.01 18.30 23.95
N ARG A 558 -17.47 18.08 25.18
CA ARG A 558 -16.81 18.55 26.43
C ARG A 558 -16.41 17.43 27.37
N VAL A 559 -17.18 16.35 27.40
CA VAL A 559 -16.91 15.17 28.23
C VAL A 559 -16.91 13.96 27.33
N ALA A 560 -15.87 13.14 27.42
CA ALA A 560 -15.82 11.83 26.79
C ALA A 560 -15.75 10.72 27.84
N LEU A 561 -16.51 9.65 27.61
CA LEU A 561 -16.36 8.37 28.29
C LEU A 561 -15.81 7.38 27.26
N ILE A 562 -14.71 6.69 27.57
CA ILE A 562 -14.07 5.70 26.69
C ILE A 562 -13.67 4.47 27.50
N GLY A 563 -13.67 3.29 26.89
CA GLY A 563 -13.24 2.06 27.59
C GLY A 563 -13.66 0.78 26.90
N GLY A 564 -13.76 -0.30 27.68
CA GLY A 564 -14.12 -1.63 27.19
C GLY A 564 -15.62 -1.94 27.15
N ARG A 565 -16.48 -1.09 27.74
CA ARG A 565 -17.88 -1.45 28.05
C ARG A 565 -18.83 -1.34 26.86
N ASN A 566 -19.54 -2.43 26.58
CA ASN A 566 -20.72 -2.42 25.70
C ASN A 566 -21.98 -2.06 26.50
N LEU A 567 -23.12 -1.89 25.81
CA LEU A 567 -24.40 -1.63 26.46
C LEU A 567 -25.10 -2.94 26.82
N SER A 568 -24.79 -3.51 27.99
CA SER A 568 -25.46 -4.69 28.54
C SER A 568 -25.26 -4.78 30.06
N HIS A 569 -26.09 -5.59 30.72
CA HIS A 569 -26.14 -5.79 32.17
C HIS A 569 -24.78 -6.14 32.78
N GLU A 570 -24.02 -7.05 32.18
CA GLU A 570 -22.74 -7.53 32.69
C GLU A 570 -21.67 -6.42 32.77
N TYR A 571 -21.78 -5.34 31.98
CA TYR A 571 -20.78 -4.26 31.95
C TYR A 571 -21.01 -3.18 32.99
N TYR A 572 -22.24 -3.03 33.47
CA TYR A 572 -22.65 -1.88 34.26
C TYR A 572 -23.27 -2.24 35.61
N SER A 573 -23.49 -3.52 35.91
CA SER A 573 -24.02 -3.97 37.20
C SER A 573 -22.90 -4.21 38.22
N GLY A 574 -23.14 -3.87 39.49
CA GLY A 574 -22.29 -4.29 40.60
C GLY A 574 -22.60 -5.71 41.06
N PHE A 575 -21.62 -6.41 41.62
CA PHE A 575 -21.78 -7.80 42.11
C PHE A 575 -22.89 -7.94 43.16
N ASP A 576 -23.05 -6.94 44.02
CA ASP A 576 -24.06 -6.85 45.08
C ASP A 576 -25.41 -6.27 44.60
N GLU A 577 -25.56 -5.94 43.32
CA GLU A 577 -26.86 -5.56 42.71
C GLU A 577 -27.57 -6.74 42.05
N VAL A 578 -26.93 -7.90 42.00
CA VAL A 578 -27.40 -9.05 41.23
C VAL A 578 -27.57 -10.25 42.14
N ALA A 579 -28.78 -10.80 42.18
CA ALA A 579 -29.04 -12.11 42.78
C ALA A 579 -28.59 -13.21 41.81
N LEU A 580 -27.44 -13.82 42.08
CA LEU A 580 -26.89 -14.94 41.32
C LEU A 580 -27.25 -16.28 41.97
N HIS A 581 -27.55 -17.26 41.12
CA HIS A 581 -27.75 -18.68 41.43
C HIS A 581 -26.88 -19.53 40.50
N PRO A 582 -26.50 -20.77 40.86
CA PRO A 582 -25.69 -21.65 39.99
C PRO A 582 -26.24 -21.83 38.57
N ASP A 583 -27.57 -21.80 38.41
CA ASP A 583 -28.28 -21.91 37.14
C ASP A 583 -28.51 -20.56 36.43
N SER A 584 -27.99 -19.46 36.98
CA SER A 584 -28.09 -18.15 36.35
C SER A 584 -27.34 -18.13 35.02
N ASN A 585 -27.96 -17.49 34.02
CA ASN A 585 -27.28 -17.26 32.75
C ASN A 585 -25.96 -16.48 32.97
N TRP A 586 -24.88 -16.88 32.34
CA TRP A 586 -23.57 -16.22 32.48
C TRP A 586 -23.61 -14.72 32.20
N ARG A 587 -24.55 -14.22 31.38
CA ARG A 587 -24.77 -12.78 31.12
C ARG A 587 -25.27 -12.00 32.33
N ARG A 588 -25.79 -12.68 33.35
CA ARG A 588 -26.16 -12.03 34.62
C ARG A 588 -24.94 -11.77 35.50
N VAL A 589 -23.83 -12.48 35.30
CA VAL A 589 -22.63 -12.31 36.12
C VAL A 589 -21.94 -11.00 35.73
N PRO A 590 -21.75 -10.05 36.65
CA PRO A 590 -21.01 -8.83 36.37
C PRO A 590 -19.57 -9.10 35.94
N TRP A 591 -19.09 -8.32 34.97
CA TRP A 591 -17.72 -8.39 34.47
C TRP A 591 -16.86 -7.32 35.12
N LEU A 592 -15.55 -7.59 35.23
CA LEU A 592 -14.57 -6.56 35.53
C LEU A 592 -14.17 -5.87 34.23
N ASP A 593 -14.48 -4.58 34.09
CA ASP A 593 -14.08 -3.77 32.95
C ASP A 593 -13.45 -2.46 33.43
N ALA A 594 -12.86 -1.70 32.51
CA ALA A 594 -12.23 -0.42 32.80
C ALA A 594 -12.66 0.67 31.81
N GLY A 595 -12.63 1.90 32.29
CA GLY A 595 -12.93 3.08 31.47
C GLY A 595 -12.25 4.33 31.99
N ALA A 596 -12.37 5.40 31.19
CA ALA A 596 -11.94 6.74 31.54
C ALA A 596 -13.06 7.74 31.31
N ARG A 597 -13.16 8.71 32.22
CA ARG A 597 -13.84 9.98 32.00
C ARG A 597 -12.80 11.04 31.67
N VAL A 598 -12.96 11.70 30.53
CA VAL A 598 -12.01 12.66 29.98
C VAL A 598 -12.71 14.00 29.77
N LEU A 599 -12.07 15.06 30.24
CA LEU A 599 -12.37 16.45 29.90
C LEU A 599 -11.09 17.10 29.39
N GLY A 600 -11.20 18.05 28.47
CA GLY A 600 -10.05 18.76 27.93
C GLY A 600 -9.82 18.54 26.43
N PRO A 601 -8.66 18.96 25.90
CA PRO A 601 -8.28 18.83 24.49
C PRO A 601 -8.49 17.45 23.86
N ALA A 602 -8.26 16.37 24.59
CA ALA A 602 -8.41 14.99 24.09
C ALA A 602 -9.85 14.63 23.69
N VAL A 603 -10.87 15.31 24.22
CA VAL A 603 -12.28 15.07 23.87
C VAL A 603 -12.53 15.33 22.39
N ARG A 604 -11.87 16.34 21.81
CA ARG A 604 -12.01 16.68 20.39
C ARG A 604 -11.52 15.55 19.50
N GLU A 605 -10.33 15.00 19.75
CA GLU A 605 -9.80 13.88 18.95
C GLU A 605 -10.64 12.61 19.10
N ILE A 606 -11.17 12.34 20.31
CA ILE A 606 -12.11 11.23 20.53
C ILE A 606 -13.40 11.44 19.70
N GLU A 607 -13.94 12.67 19.67
CA GLU A 607 -15.12 12.98 18.86
C GLU A 607 -14.84 12.97 17.35
N GLU A 608 -13.65 13.39 16.91
CA GLU A 608 -13.23 13.27 15.50
C GLU A 608 -13.17 11.80 15.06
N ALA A 609 -12.72 10.89 15.93
CA ALA A 609 -12.77 9.45 15.67
C ALA A 609 -14.21 8.96 15.50
N PHE A 610 -15.14 9.44 16.34
CA PHE A 610 -16.58 9.17 16.19
C PHE A 610 -17.13 9.72 14.88
N VAL A 611 -16.88 11.00 14.57
CA VAL A 611 -17.34 11.65 13.32
C VAL A 611 -16.87 10.86 12.11
N SER A 612 -15.62 10.41 12.10
CA SER A 612 -15.07 9.57 11.02
C SER A 612 -15.84 8.25 10.88
N ALA A 613 -16.17 7.59 12.00
CA ALA A 613 -16.98 6.37 12.03
C ALA A 613 -18.41 6.62 11.51
N TRP A 614 -19.00 7.71 11.99
CA TRP A 614 -20.36 8.15 11.70
C TRP A 614 -20.57 8.46 10.23
N VAL A 615 -19.65 9.21 9.62
CA VAL A 615 -19.66 9.52 8.18
C VAL A 615 -19.50 8.24 7.35
N ASN A 616 -18.61 7.33 7.76
CA ASN A 616 -18.46 6.04 7.09
C ASN A 616 -19.72 5.16 7.17
N ALA A 617 -20.58 5.38 8.17
CA ALA A 617 -21.88 4.72 8.31
C ALA A 617 -23.03 5.50 7.64
N GLY A 618 -22.71 6.50 6.80
CA GLY A 618 -23.69 7.30 6.04
C GLY A 618 -24.34 8.44 6.84
N GLY A 619 -23.81 8.77 8.02
CA GLY A 619 -24.22 9.93 8.78
C GLY A 619 -23.66 11.24 8.22
N SER A 620 -24.32 12.36 8.51
CA SER A 620 -23.80 13.68 8.13
C SER A 620 -22.62 14.08 9.00
N GLY A 621 -21.54 14.56 8.39
CA GLY A 621 -20.38 15.07 9.10
C GLY A 621 -20.71 16.31 9.93
N PHE A 622 -19.99 16.51 11.03
CA PHE A 622 -20.07 17.71 11.85
C PHE A 622 -18.69 18.02 12.42
N GLU A 623 -18.47 19.28 12.76
CA GLU A 623 -17.22 19.73 13.36
C GLU A 623 -17.32 19.64 14.89
N PRO A 624 -16.45 18.86 15.56
CA PRO A 624 -16.36 18.86 17.01
C PRO A 624 -15.99 20.25 17.54
N PRO A 625 -16.59 20.71 18.64
CA PRO A 625 -16.31 22.03 19.18
C PRO A 625 -14.85 22.13 19.63
N ARG A 626 -14.35 23.36 19.68
CA ARG A 626 -13.02 23.64 20.23
C ARG A 626 -12.99 23.24 21.70
N ALA A 627 -12.02 22.41 22.06
CA ALA A 627 -11.86 21.95 23.42
C ALA A 627 -11.25 23.04 24.33
N GLU A 628 -11.83 23.18 25.51
CA GLU A 628 -11.32 24.00 26.61
C GLU A 628 -10.32 23.19 27.43
N HIS A 629 -9.38 23.85 28.14
CA HIS A 629 -8.52 23.15 29.09
C HIS A 629 -9.31 22.80 30.35
N ALA A 630 -9.11 21.60 30.88
CA ALA A 630 -9.83 21.09 32.05
C ALA A 630 -8.91 20.63 33.19
N GLY A 631 -7.59 20.57 32.96
CA GLY A 631 -6.60 20.14 33.95
C GLY A 631 -5.19 20.19 33.38
N GLU A 632 -4.28 19.40 33.93
CA GLU A 632 -2.86 19.37 33.55
C GLU A 632 -2.40 18.01 33.02
N VAL A 633 -3.30 17.03 32.88
CA VAL A 633 -2.96 15.66 32.51
C VAL A 633 -2.63 15.57 31.02
N PRO A 634 -1.42 15.12 30.64
CA PRO A 634 -1.07 14.85 29.25
C PRO A 634 -1.71 13.54 28.77
N VAL A 635 -2.35 13.57 27.60
CA VAL A 635 -3.06 12.44 27.01
C VAL A 635 -2.70 12.29 25.54
N ARG A 636 -2.45 11.06 25.08
CA ARG A 636 -2.47 10.73 23.65
C ARG A 636 -3.75 9.97 23.32
N VAL A 637 -4.42 10.33 22.23
CA VAL A 637 -5.53 9.54 21.70
C VAL A 637 -5.01 8.69 20.56
N VAL A 638 -5.03 7.37 20.74
CA VAL A 638 -4.57 6.41 19.74
C VAL A 638 -5.77 5.83 19.01
N VAL A 639 -5.89 6.16 17.73
CA VAL A 639 -6.93 5.66 16.83
C VAL A 639 -6.32 4.63 15.89
N HIS A 640 -6.86 3.41 15.91
CA HIS A 640 -6.44 2.31 15.03
C HIS A 640 -7.53 2.01 14.01
N ARG A 641 -7.16 1.93 12.72
CA ARG A 641 -8.12 1.82 11.60
C ARG A 641 -8.07 0.46 10.91
N GLY A 642 -8.05 -0.62 11.71
CA GLY A 642 -7.92 -1.99 11.23
C GLY A 642 -6.70 -2.14 10.32
N LEU A 643 -6.83 -2.89 9.23
CA LEU A 643 -5.72 -3.26 8.32
C LEU A 643 -4.95 -2.09 7.67
N ARG A 644 -5.33 -0.84 7.93
CA ARG A 644 -4.61 0.34 7.42
C ARG A 644 -3.38 0.70 8.25
N ASP A 645 -3.36 0.31 9.52
CA ASP A 645 -2.28 0.64 10.45
C ASP A 645 -2.17 -0.44 11.53
N ALA A 646 -1.20 -0.33 12.43
CA ALA A 646 -1.02 -1.22 13.58
C ALA A 646 -0.85 -0.42 14.89
N HIS A 647 -1.47 0.76 14.97
CA HIS A 647 -1.20 1.76 16.01
C HIS A 647 -1.36 1.25 17.44
N THR A 648 -2.36 0.40 17.70
CA THR A 648 -2.59 -0.22 19.01
C THR A 648 -1.43 -1.14 19.40
N LEU A 649 -1.04 -2.04 18.49
CA LEU A 649 0.08 -2.95 18.68
C LEU A 649 1.40 -2.21 18.87
N GLU A 650 1.72 -1.26 18.00
CA GLU A 650 2.92 -0.44 18.08
C GLU A 650 3.02 0.27 19.43
N THR A 651 1.91 0.82 19.92
CA THR A 651 1.86 1.50 21.22
C THR A 651 2.09 0.54 22.39
N TYR A 652 1.44 -0.63 22.39
CA TYR A 652 1.66 -1.65 23.42
C TYR A 652 3.11 -2.13 23.44
N LEU A 653 3.68 -2.42 22.27
CA LEU A 653 5.08 -2.86 22.15
C LEU A 653 6.05 -1.78 22.61
N ALA A 654 5.84 -0.51 22.24
CA ALA A 654 6.68 0.60 22.68
C ALA A 654 6.64 0.79 24.20
N LEU A 655 5.46 0.71 24.82
CA LEU A 655 5.29 0.82 26.27
C LEU A 655 6.00 -0.33 27.02
N ILE A 656 5.80 -1.57 26.57
CA ILE A 656 6.42 -2.76 27.20
C ILE A 656 7.94 -2.77 26.98
N ALA A 657 8.41 -2.36 25.80
CA ALA A 657 9.84 -2.23 25.52
C ALA A 657 10.50 -1.13 26.36
N GLY A 658 9.78 -0.03 26.61
CA GLY A 658 10.23 1.10 27.42
C GLY A 658 10.21 0.88 28.93
N ALA A 659 9.50 -0.14 29.42
CA ALA A 659 9.35 -0.44 30.85
C ALA A 659 10.69 -0.71 31.54
N ARG A 660 10.86 -0.13 32.74
CA ARG A 660 12.09 -0.20 33.55
C ARG A 660 11.91 -0.91 34.89
N SER A 661 10.76 -0.80 35.52
CA SER A 661 10.50 -1.40 36.84
C SER A 661 9.38 -2.43 36.79
N HIS A 662 8.23 -2.08 36.20
CA HIS A 662 7.09 -3.00 36.17
C HIS A 662 6.08 -2.70 35.07
N VAL A 663 5.36 -3.75 34.70
CA VAL A 663 4.21 -3.71 33.79
C VAL A 663 3.01 -4.35 34.49
N TYR A 664 1.91 -3.63 34.59
CA TYR A 664 0.59 -4.17 34.93
C TYR A 664 -0.23 -4.35 33.66
N LEU A 665 -0.78 -5.54 33.47
CA LEU A 665 -1.70 -5.88 32.39
C LEU A 665 -3.01 -6.37 33.01
N VAL A 666 -4.15 -5.77 32.67
CA VAL A 666 -5.48 -6.30 33.01
C VAL A 666 -6.18 -6.68 31.71
N ASN A 667 -6.38 -7.98 31.51
CA ASN A 667 -6.83 -8.54 30.24
C ASN A 667 -7.35 -9.99 30.40
N GLY A 668 -8.52 -10.29 29.84
CA GLY A 668 -9.10 -11.64 29.79
C GLY A 668 -9.00 -12.35 28.44
N PHE A 669 -8.37 -11.74 27.43
CA PHE A 669 -8.32 -12.22 26.04
C PHE A 669 -6.98 -12.92 25.71
N PRO A 670 -6.90 -13.74 24.65
CA PRO A 670 -5.64 -14.36 24.25
C PRO A 670 -4.62 -13.32 23.78
N LEU A 671 -3.44 -13.31 24.42
CA LEU A 671 -2.36 -12.43 23.99
C LEU A 671 -1.85 -12.80 22.59
N LEU A 672 -1.73 -11.78 21.74
CA LEU A 672 -0.93 -11.84 20.52
C LEU A 672 0.50 -12.22 20.87
N LEU A 673 1.14 -13.04 20.02
CA LEU A 673 2.47 -13.57 20.28
C LEU A 673 3.52 -12.47 20.44
N GLU A 674 3.40 -11.39 19.67
CA GLU A 674 4.29 -10.23 19.70
C GLU A 674 4.26 -9.56 21.08
N ILE A 675 3.06 -9.39 21.65
CA ILE A 675 2.85 -8.82 22.99
C ILE A 675 3.34 -9.79 24.06
N GLN A 676 3.01 -11.08 23.96
CA GLN A 676 3.51 -12.11 24.87
C GLN A 676 5.05 -12.12 24.89
N HIS A 677 5.70 -12.14 23.72
CA HIS A 677 7.16 -12.10 23.61
C HIS A 677 7.73 -10.79 24.15
N ALA A 678 7.06 -9.65 23.96
CA ALA A 678 7.49 -8.38 24.56
C ALA A 678 7.49 -8.43 26.09
N LEU A 679 6.45 -9.02 26.69
CA LEU A 679 6.36 -9.23 28.14
C LEU A 679 7.45 -10.19 28.64
N LEU A 680 7.70 -11.29 27.93
CA LEU A 680 8.80 -12.22 28.24
C LEU A 680 10.17 -11.54 28.15
N ARG A 681 10.39 -10.69 27.15
CA ARG A 681 11.59 -9.85 27.06
C ARG A 681 11.68 -8.85 28.19
N ALA A 682 10.56 -8.31 28.69
CA ALA A 682 10.56 -7.43 29.86
C ALA A 682 11.00 -8.19 31.12
N LEU A 683 10.46 -9.38 31.36
CA LEU A 683 10.89 -10.28 32.44
C LEU A 683 12.39 -10.59 32.35
N ALA A 684 12.89 -10.92 31.16
CA ALA A 684 14.32 -11.19 30.93
C ALA A 684 15.22 -9.97 31.21
N ARG A 685 14.69 -8.74 31.13
CA ARG A 685 15.39 -7.50 31.53
C ARG A 685 15.31 -7.21 33.02
N GLY A 686 14.63 -8.04 33.82
CA GLY A 686 14.39 -7.81 35.24
C GLY A 686 13.18 -6.91 35.53
N VAL A 687 12.35 -6.59 34.53
CA VAL A 687 11.10 -5.84 34.73
C VAL A 687 10.05 -6.79 35.30
N ARG A 688 9.39 -6.39 36.38
CA ARG A 688 8.30 -7.18 36.98
C ARG A 688 7.05 -7.13 36.10
N VAL A 689 6.56 -8.28 35.64
CA VAL A 689 5.32 -8.35 34.85
C VAL A 689 4.21 -8.94 35.71
N CYS A 690 3.16 -8.15 35.93
CA CYS A 690 1.97 -8.49 36.70
C CYS A 690 0.75 -8.52 35.79
N VAL A 691 0.06 -9.66 35.69
CA VAL A 691 -1.15 -9.82 34.87
C VAL A 691 -2.33 -10.13 35.77
N LEU A 692 -3.40 -9.34 35.67
CA LEU A 692 -4.72 -9.67 36.21
C LEU A 692 -5.62 -10.15 35.05
N GLY A 693 -5.82 -11.46 34.99
CA GLY A 693 -6.70 -12.12 34.03
C GLY A 693 -8.02 -12.55 34.65
N GLY A 694 -8.86 -13.19 33.85
CA GLY A 694 -10.13 -13.77 34.29
C GLY A 694 -10.54 -14.94 33.41
N HIS A 695 -11.84 -15.23 33.41
CA HIS A 695 -12.40 -16.33 32.63
C HIS A 695 -13.41 -15.78 31.63
N PRO A 696 -13.12 -15.83 30.30
CA PRO A 696 -14.12 -15.56 29.27
C PRO A 696 -15.47 -16.24 29.54
N MET A 697 -15.48 -17.49 30.00
CA MET A 697 -16.66 -18.09 30.62
C MET A 697 -16.63 -17.81 32.14
N PRO A 698 -17.55 -17.01 32.70
CA PRO A 698 -17.69 -16.92 34.14
C PRO A 698 -17.89 -18.29 34.79
N LEU A 699 -17.18 -18.54 35.89
CA LEU A 699 -17.28 -19.78 36.66
C LEU A 699 -17.86 -19.51 38.05
N HIS A 700 -18.50 -20.49 38.65
CA HIS A 700 -18.77 -20.56 40.08
C HIS A 700 -18.16 -21.84 40.65
N ASP A 701 -17.31 -21.72 41.66
CA ASP A 701 -16.71 -22.87 42.35
C ASP A 701 -16.07 -23.91 41.39
N GLY A 702 -15.51 -23.42 40.27
CA GLY A 702 -14.88 -24.22 39.21
C GLY A 702 -15.81 -24.65 38.05
N GLU A 703 -17.12 -24.50 38.21
CA GLU A 703 -18.14 -24.90 37.22
C GLU A 703 -18.61 -23.72 36.35
N PRO A 704 -18.88 -23.91 35.05
CA PRO A 704 -19.33 -22.83 34.18
C PRO A 704 -20.79 -22.46 34.43
N PHE A 705 -21.09 -21.15 34.48
CA PHE A 705 -22.47 -20.70 34.43
C PHE A 705 -23.12 -21.08 33.09
N PRO A 706 -24.40 -21.50 33.09
CA PRO A 706 -25.10 -21.89 31.86
C PRO A 706 -25.37 -20.68 30.94
N GLY A 707 -25.65 -20.96 29.67
CA GLY A 707 -26.11 -19.94 28.73
C GLY A 707 -25.71 -20.22 27.29
N PRO A 708 -26.14 -19.36 26.36
CA PRO A 708 -25.78 -19.50 24.95
C PRO A 708 -24.26 -19.38 24.80
N TRP A 709 -23.69 -20.19 23.89
CA TRP A 709 -22.26 -20.23 23.60
C TRP A 709 -21.36 -20.62 24.77
N ALA A 710 -21.91 -21.23 25.84
CA ALA A 710 -21.14 -21.52 27.03
C ALA A 710 -19.88 -22.37 26.75
N ALA A 711 -20.04 -23.44 25.98
CA ALA A 711 -18.92 -24.30 25.56
C ALA A 711 -17.84 -23.52 24.78
N ALA A 712 -18.25 -22.63 23.85
CA ALA A 712 -17.30 -21.83 23.07
C ALA A 712 -16.50 -20.86 23.96
N ARG A 713 -17.15 -20.25 24.96
CA ARG A 713 -16.49 -19.36 25.94
C ARG A 713 -15.55 -20.14 26.87
N SER A 714 -15.89 -21.39 27.24
CA SER A 714 -14.97 -22.26 27.98
C SER A 714 -13.72 -22.58 27.15
N THR A 715 -13.87 -22.86 25.85
CA THR A 715 -12.71 -23.00 24.94
C THR A 715 -11.89 -21.71 24.86
N ALA A 716 -12.54 -20.56 24.71
CA ALA A 716 -11.85 -19.26 24.68
C ALA A 716 -11.05 -18.99 25.97
N THR A 717 -11.54 -19.47 27.11
CA THR A 717 -10.82 -19.42 28.40
C THR A 717 -9.51 -20.20 28.33
N GLU A 718 -9.54 -21.42 27.81
CA GLU A 718 -8.32 -22.23 27.67
C GLU A 718 -7.34 -21.63 26.66
N VAL A 719 -7.82 -21.04 25.56
CA VAL A 719 -6.96 -20.32 24.60
C VAL A 719 -6.32 -19.12 25.28
N ALA A 720 -7.08 -18.29 25.99
CA ALA A 720 -6.57 -17.11 26.67
C ALA A 720 -5.49 -17.48 27.70
N HIS A 721 -5.78 -18.47 28.54
CA HIS A 721 -4.84 -18.91 29.57
C HIS A 721 -3.61 -19.62 29.00
N SER A 722 -3.73 -20.32 27.86
CA SER A 722 -2.56 -20.91 27.18
C SER A 722 -1.50 -19.86 26.80
N ARG A 723 -1.93 -18.59 26.61
CA ARG A 723 -1.06 -17.45 26.32
C ARG A 723 -0.47 -16.81 27.59
N LEU A 724 -1.00 -17.10 28.77
CA LEU A 724 -0.43 -16.66 30.05
C LEU A 724 0.59 -17.64 30.59
N ASP A 725 0.46 -18.93 30.28
CA ASP A 725 1.35 -19.95 30.81
C ASP A 725 2.86 -19.73 30.55
N PRO A 726 3.35 -19.25 29.38
CA PRO A 726 4.76 -18.90 29.23
C PRO A 726 5.22 -17.80 30.20
N ILE A 727 4.35 -16.84 30.48
CA ILE A 727 4.63 -15.72 31.39
C ILE A 727 4.77 -16.25 32.81
N VAL A 728 3.86 -17.13 33.24
CA VAL A 728 3.94 -17.83 34.54
C VAL A 728 5.25 -18.60 34.67
N ARG A 729 5.62 -19.41 33.66
CA ARG A 729 6.88 -20.19 33.66
C ARG A 729 8.13 -19.31 33.72
N ALA A 730 8.08 -18.13 33.11
CA ALA A 730 9.19 -17.17 33.10
C ALA A 730 9.27 -16.32 34.39
N GLY A 731 8.41 -16.58 35.38
CA GLY A 731 8.40 -15.88 36.67
C GLY A 731 7.50 -14.64 36.72
N GLY A 732 6.63 -14.43 35.73
CA GLY A 732 5.62 -13.38 35.77
C GLY A 732 4.52 -13.67 36.81
N GLU A 733 3.99 -12.61 37.41
CA GLU A 733 2.93 -12.68 38.42
C GLU A 733 1.56 -12.67 37.74
N VAL A 734 0.95 -13.84 37.55
CA VAL A 734 -0.40 -13.95 36.97
C VAL A 734 -1.42 -14.20 38.08
N HIS A 735 -2.46 -13.39 38.12
CA HIS A 735 -3.59 -13.48 39.04
C HIS A 735 -4.88 -13.63 38.23
N LEU A 736 -5.76 -14.55 38.63
CA LEU A 736 -7.09 -14.74 38.06
C LEU A 736 -8.12 -14.11 38.99
N TYR A 737 -8.82 -13.10 38.48
CA TYR A 737 -9.79 -12.35 39.25
C TYR A 737 -10.94 -13.25 39.73
N GLU A 738 -11.28 -13.11 41.01
CA GLU A 738 -12.36 -13.81 41.66
C GLU A 738 -13.13 -12.87 42.57
N LYS A 739 -14.39 -13.20 42.83
CA LYS A 739 -15.24 -12.51 43.79
C LYS A 739 -15.83 -13.54 44.73
N ARG A 740 -15.54 -13.38 46.03
CA ARG A 740 -16.18 -14.15 47.09
C ARG A 740 -17.64 -13.77 47.21
N ALA A 741 -18.44 -14.73 47.68
CA ALA A 741 -19.87 -14.57 47.90
C ALA A 741 -20.22 -13.21 48.52
N VAL A 742 -21.16 -12.52 47.90
CA VAL A 742 -21.74 -11.28 48.43
C VAL A 742 -23.19 -11.50 48.85
N HIS A 743 -23.70 -10.62 49.70
CA HIS A 743 -25.09 -10.68 50.15
C HIS A 743 -26.06 -10.67 48.96
N GLY A 744 -27.06 -11.56 48.99
CA GLY A 744 -28.05 -11.72 47.92
C GLY A 744 -27.74 -12.81 46.89
N TRP A 745 -26.55 -13.43 46.94
CA TRP A 745 -26.26 -14.62 46.16
C TRP A 745 -26.80 -15.89 46.83
N ASP A 746 -27.05 -16.92 46.02
CA ASP A 746 -27.36 -18.26 46.49
C ASP A 746 -26.22 -18.76 47.40
N PRO A 747 -26.51 -19.30 48.59
CA PRO A 747 -25.49 -19.77 49.54
C PRO A 747 -24.54 -20.85 48.99
N ARG A 748 -24.92 -21.52 47.89
CA ARG A 748 -24.06 -22.49 47.20
C ARG A 748 -22.92 -21.84 46.42
N LEU A 749 -23.01 -20.56 46.09
CA LEU A 749 -21.97 -19.82 45.37
C LEU A 749 -20.93 -19.28 46.36
N VAL A 750 -19.81 -19.98 46.53
CA VAL A 750 -18.75 -19.55 47.46
C VAL A 750 -17.82 -18.55 46.79
N VAL A 751 -17.41 -18.85 45.56
CA VAL A 751 -16.56 -18.00 44.73
C VAL A 751 -17.10 -17.96 43.30
N VAL A 752 -17.18 -16.75 42.75
CA VAL A 752 -17.43 -16.51 41.33
C VAL A 752 -16.15 -16.00 40.68
N GLN A 753 -15.76 -16.58 39.55
CA GLN A 753 -14.63 -16.13 38.75
C GLN A 753 -15.16 -15.50 37.46
N PRO A 754 -15.38 -14.18 37.44
CA PRO A 754 -16.05 -13.52 36.33
C PRO A 754 -15.09 -13.28 35.16
N HIS A 755 -15.66 -12.79 34.06
CA HIS A 755 -14.88 -12.30 32.94
C HIS A 755 -14.16 -10.99 33.29
N VAL A 756 -12.88 -10.91 32.94
CA VAL A 756 -12.12 -9.66 32.92
C VAL A 756 -12.13 -9.12 31.50
N HIS A 757 -13.03 -8.17 31.25
CA HIS A 757 -13.18 -7.53 29.95
C HIS A 757 -12.33 -6.26 29.80
N ALA A 758 -11.62 -5.83 30.85
CA ALA A 758 -10.76 -4.65 30.79
C ALA A 758 -9.61 -4.83 29.77
N LYS A 759 -9.17 -3.72 29.17
CA LYS A 759 -7.99 -3.62 28.29
C LYS A 759 -7.06 -2.56 28.83
N VAL A 760 -6.28 -2.94 29.83
CA VAL A 760 -5.44 -2.00 30.57
C VAL A 760 -3.99 -2.42 30.53
N LEU A 761 -3.12 -1.46 30.23
CA LEU A 761 -1.67 -1.57 30.41
C LEU A 761 -1.20 -0.40 31.26
N SER A 762 -0.45 -0.64 32.33
CA SER A 762 0.22 0.43 33.10
C SER A 762 1.69 0.11 33.26
N VAL A 763 2.55 1.11 33.10
CA VAL A 763 4.01 0.94 33.08
C VAL A 763 4.66 1.94 34.03
N ASP A 764 5.52 1.40 34.91
CA ASP A 764 6.42 2.12 35.81
C ASP A 764 5.75 3.18 36.73
N GLY A 765 4.43 3.13 36.91
CA GLY A 765 3.67 4.17 37.61
C GLY A 765 3.74 5.53 36.92
N GLN A 766 4.00 5.56 35.61
CA GLN A 766 4.12 6.79 34.81
C GLN A 766 3.06 6.89 33.73
N ARG A 767 2.69 5.75 33.13
CA ARG A 767 1.79 5.71 31.98
C ARG A 767 0.73 4.64 32.16
N SER A 768 -0.51 4.96 31.82
CA SER A 768 -1.60 4.00 31.81
C SER A 768 -2.41 4.11 30.52
N VAL A 769 -2.80 2.95 29.99
CA VAL A 769 -3.62 2.80 28.79
C VAL A 769 -4.97 2.23 29.18
N VAL A 770 -6.02 2.79 28.62
CA VAL A 770 -7.37 2.24 28.67
C VAL A 770 -8.11 2.55 27.37
N GLY A 771 -8.95 1.63 26.92
CA GLY A 771 -9.70 1.78 25.68
C GLY A 771 -10.43 0.50 25.29
N SER A 772 -10.72 0.38 23.99
CA SER A 772 -11.45 -0.76 23.43
C SER A 772 -10.55 -1.88 22.92
N ALA A 773 -9.28 -1.59 22.63
CA ALA A 773 -8.34 -2.50 21.96
C ALA A 773 -7.86 -3.66 22.86
N ASN A 774 -8.25 -4.89 22.52
CA ASN A 774 -7.69 -6.11 23.12
C ASN A 774 -6.18 -6.24 22.83
N PHE A 775 -5.53 -7.14 23.57
CA PHE A 775 -4.14 -7.52 23.35
C PHE A 775 -4.01 -8.72 22.39
N ASP A 776 -5.01 -8.95 21.54
CA ASP A 776 -5.10 -10.08 20.61
C ASP A 776 -4.84 -9.64 19.15
N VAL A 777 -4.98 -10.58 18.22
CA VAL A 777 -4.76 -10.34 16.80
C VAL A 777 -5.84 -9.45 16.17
N THR A 778 -7.08 -9.46 16.68
CA THR A 778 -8.19 -8.74 16.04
C THR A 778 -8.04 -7.24 16.30
N SER A 779 -7.84 -6.83 17.54
CA SER A 779 -7.63 -5.43 17.90
C SER A 779 -6.26 -4.87 17.49
N SER A 780 -5.30 -5.73 17.15
CA SER A 780 -3.97 -5.32 16.68
C SER A 780 -3.93 -5.06 15.17
N TYR A 781 -4.83 -5.67 14.39
CA TYR A 781 -4.77 -5.64 12.93
C TYR A 781 -6.12 -5.47 12.23
N TRP A 782 -7.21 -6.08 12.72
CA TRP A 782 -8.45 -6.22 11.95
C TRP A 782 -9.48 -5.15 12.29
N GLU A 783 -9.69 -4.91 13.58
CA GLU A 783 -10.77 -4.08 14.10
C GLU A 783 -10.39 -2.60 14.13
N SER A 784 -11.39 -1.72 14.00
CA SER A 784 -11.18 -0.31 14.32
C SER A 784 -11.29 -0.12 15.83
N GLU A 785 -10.30 0.55 16.43
CA GLU A 785 -10.15 0.65 17.89
C GLU A 785 -9.77 2.07 18.31
N LEU A 786 -10.02 2.38 19.59
CA LEU A 786 -9.58 3.62 20.22
C LEU A 786 -9.12 3.35 21.65
N MET A 787 -7.97 3.92 22.01
CA MET A 787 -7.47 3.94 23.38
C MET A 787 -6.80 5.26 23.69
N ILE A 788 -6.68 5.58 24.97
CA ILE A 788 -5.91 6.74 25.43
C ILE A 788 -4.65 6.27 26.17
N VAL A 789 -3.56 7.00 26.00
CA VAL A 789 -2.37 6.89 26.84
C VAL A 789 -2.34 8.09 27.76
N VAL A 790 -2.50 7.86 29.07
CA VAL A 790 -2.37 8.88 30.10
C VAL A 790 -0.92 8.93 30.56
N GLU A 791 -0.24 10.06 30.39
CA GLU A 791 1.18 10.23 30.74
C GLU A 791 1.34 11.16 31.97
N GLN A 792 0.83 10.71 33.13
CA GLN A 792 0.99 11.42 34.38
C GLN A 792 1.14 10.44 35.56
N ALA A 793 2.17 10.64 36.37
CA ALA A 793 2.56 9.70 37.41
C ALA A 793 1.54 9.58 38.56
N GLU A 794 0.83 10.65 38.91
CA GLU A 794 -0.19 10.61 39.96
C GLU A 794 -1.38 9.74 39.54
N VAL A 795 -1.96 10.00 38.36
CA VAL A 795 -3.05 9.18 37.80
C VAL A 795 -2.61 7.73 37.62
N ALA A 796 -1.43 7.48 37.05
CA ALA A 796 -0.93 6.13 36.82
C ALA A 796 -0.73 5.35 38.14
N ARG A 797 -0.07 5.94 39.15
CA ARG A 797 0.11 5.29 40.46
C ARG A 797 -1.20 5.03 41.17
N GLY A 798 -2.15 5.97 41.09
CA GLY A 798 -3.49 5.79 41.66
C GLY A 798 -4.25 4.65 40.99
N PHE A 799 -4.11 4.51 39.66
CA PHE A 799 -4.72 3.41 38.92
C PHE A 799 -4.07 2.06 39.25
N GLU A 800 -2.75 2.00 39.31
CA GLU A 800 -2.01 0.80 39.72
C GLU A 800 -2.31 0.37 41.16
N ALA A 801 -2.59 1.32 42.07
CA ALA A 801 -3.00 0.99 43.43
C ALA A 801 -4.31 0.17 43.44
N ARG A 802 -5.25 0.50 42.55
CA ARG A 802 -6.52 -0.22 42.39
C ARG A 802 -6.33 -1.56 41.72
N ILE A 803 -5.42 -1.67 40.74
CA ILE A 803 -5.02 -2.96 40.16
C ILE A 803 -4.45 -3.87 41.26
N ARG A 804 -3.55 -3.35 42.11
CA ARG A 804 -2.98 -4.11 43.24
C ARG A 804 -4.04 -4.54 44.26
N GLU A 805 -5.10 -3.76 44.46
CA GLU A 805 -6.23 -4.13 45.31
C GLU A 805 -7.02 -5.29 44.72
N LEU A 806 -7.37 -5.21 43.44
CA LEU A 806 -8.03 -6.31 42.73
C LEU A 806 -7.16 -7.59 42.72
N MET A 807 -5.85 -7.45 42.55
CA MET A 807 -4.91 -8.59 42.59
C MET A 807 -4.78 -9.22 43.98
N ARG A 808 -5.00 -8.46 45.06
CA ARG A 808 -5.01 -8.98 46.44
C ARG A 808 -6.23 -9.86 46.71
N GLU A 809 -7.35 -9.56 46.05
CA GLU A 809 -8.58 -10.37 46.11
C GLU A 809 -8.58 -11.54 45.12
N ALA A 810 -7.66 -11.53 44.14
CA ALA A 810 -7.56 -12.51 43.07
C ALA A 810 -6.72 -13.75 43.45
N THR A 811 -7.00 -14.89 42.81
CA THR A 811 -6.18 -16.10 42.97
C THR A 811 -4.90 -15.99 42.16
N ARG A 812 -3.74 -16.05 42.83
CA ARG A 812 -2.43 -16.10 42.16
C ARG A 812 -2.21 -17.48 41.56
N VAL A 813 -1.82 -17.52 40.29
CA VAL A 813 -1.43 -18.76 39.62
C VAL A 813 -0.02 -19.15 40.07
N ASP A 814 0.12 -20.34 40.63
CA ASP A 814 1.41 -20.91 41.05
C ASP A 814 1.95 -21.87 39.99
N ALA A 815 3.15 -21.61 39.48
CA ALA A 815 3.82 -22.49 38.52
C ALA A 815 4.16 -23.87 39.10
N ALA A 816 4.27 -23.96 40.43
CA ALA A 816 4.55 -25.21 41.15
C ALA A 816 3.29 -26.03 41.44
N ASP A 817 2.10 -25.46 41.30
CA ASP A 817 0.83 -26.15 41.53
C ASP A 817 0.67 -27.35 40.55
N PRO A 818 0.51 -28.59 41.05
CA PRO A 818 0.22 -29.75 40.22
C PRO A 818 -0.99 -29.56 39.30
N GLU A 819 -2.05 -28.89 39.75
CA GLU A 819 -3.27 -28.70 38.97
C GLU A 819 -3.02 -27.75 37.79
N TRP A 820 -2.40 -26.60 38.05
CA TRP A 820 -1.96 -25.71 36.98
C TRP A 820 -1.04 -26.42 35.98
N ARG A 821 -0.05 -27.21 36.45
CA ARG A 821 0.89 -27.93 35.55
C ARG A 821 0.16 -28.93 34.64
N ALA A 822 -0.80 -29.67 35.18
CA ALA A 822 -1.63 -30.60 34.41
C ALA A 822 -2.47 -29.86 33.36
N ARG A 823 -3.15 -28.78 33.73
CA ARG A 823 -3.95 -27.96 32.79
C ARG A 823 -3.09 -27.30 31.72
N ALA A 824 -1.96 -26.71 32.11
CA ALA A 824 -1.00 -26.08 31.20
C ALA A 824 -0.39 -27.07 30.18
N ALA A 825 -0.18 -28.33 30.60
CA ALA A 825 0.24 -29.40 29.70
C ALA A 825 -0.89 -29.81 28.74
N ALA A 826 -2.10 -30.02 29.25
CA ALA A 826 -3.28 -30.40 28.47
C ALA A 826 -3.62 -29.36 27.39
N ARG A 827 -3.47 -28.06 27.69
CA ARG A 827 -3.71 -26.96 26.73
C ARG A 827 -2.47 -26.48 25.97
N SER A 828 -1.34 -27.19 26.10
CA SER A 828 -0.06 -26.74 25.50
C SER A 828 -0.12 -26.63 23.97
N TRP A 829 -0.90 -27.50 23.33
CA TRP A 829 -1.11 -27.51 21.88
C TRP A 829 -1.86 -26.26 21.38
N LEU A 830 -2.72 -25.64 22.20
CA LEU A 830 -3.44 -24.39 21.87
C LEU A 830 -2.51 -23.19 21.65
N ARG A 831 -1.25 -23.26 22.12
CA ARG A 831 -0.25 -22.22 21.84
C ARG A 831 0.08 -22.11 20.35
N ARG A 832 -0.06 -23.22 19.63
CA ARG A 832 0.14 -23.31 18.18
C ARG A 832 -1.14 -23.08 17.40
N TRP A 833 -2.28 -22.88 18.07
CA TRP A 833 -3.53 -22.57 17.40
C TRP A 833 -3.38 -21.25 16.64
N PRO A 834 -3.68 -21.21 15.33
CA PRO A 834 -3.58 -19.99 14.55
C PRO A 834 -4.46 -18.92 15.19
N ALA A 835 -3.88 -17.76 15.54
CA ALA A 835 -4.65 -16.65 16.11
C ALA A 835 -5.78 -16.19 15.15
N VAL A 836 -5.59 -16.44 13.85
CA VAL A 836 -6.57 -16.22 12.78
C VAL A 836 -7.86 -17.03 12.95
N LEU A 837 -7.86 -18.14 13.69
CA LEU A 837 -9.04 -18.98 13.95
C LEU A 837 -9.61 -18.75 15.36
N SER A 838 -9.14 -17.73 16.08
CA SER A 838 -9.81 -17.28 17.31
C SER A 838 -11.13 -16.61 16.91
N PRO A 839 -12.27 -17.05 17.48
CA PRO A 839 -13.58 -16.49 17.17
C PRO A 839 -13.73 -15.03 17.57
#